data_AF-A0A3N1VIF8-F1
#
_entry.id   AF-A0A3N1VIF8-F1
#
_cell.length_a   1.000
_cell.length_b   1.000
_cell.length_c   1.000
_cell.angle_alpha   90.00
_cell.angle_beta   90.00
_cell.angle_gamma   90.00
#
_symmetry.space_group_name_H-M   'P 1'
#
loop_
_entity.id
_entity.type
_entity.pdbx_description
1 polymer ?
#
loop_
_entity_poly.entity_id
_entity_poly.type
_entity_poly.pdbx_seq_one_letter_code
_entity_poly.pdbx_strand_id
1 'polypeptide(L)'
;MTSGKDQLILLVEDSAITRKMEIKVLNSLGYHNILEAENGEHALRLLRDNPHVALVISDWNMPGMGGLELVRALRSQEAYRDLPFIMATGRAQMKERMEAAEAGANNVITKPFAPQELQSAIDETFAGKTLAGRQHSRVRQPERTTSGRLRLKVAHIQITDHLTLGVVKSLIETGKLKPRHFELETLCMSSWNPVQKALAEGEVDAAFVLAPLAMDLFAYGVPLHIILLAHKNGSIAVRKKASAQSLKAMFQGKTFYIPHELSIHHILSHMFFTGLGLNPGMGSNAGCDVLYEVVPPVRMPEFLSGQSSACGFMVAEPIGTKAIAAGLADELFLSGELWENHPCCVVAMRDEILEQHPEAAQELVGMLVHAGKYISVNPDNAAEIGVDFLDPQGTLGLKKAILKNVLADPMGVKTDDLLPLADDFVKIQDYMVERMGLGSRIDVNRLLDLRFAEKACLQAGGVSRRSVLHDATDFAHKKVADLENQAVRSSKANLDREGQYLIFTLMDQTYGLDVLTVKEIVGMMPIRSVPEVSSEVKGVVNLRGKVIPVVDLRLKFGLPELPYHNRTCIIILDIPRTDRIIPLGIVVDTVSHVENIKATQIEDAPAYGLGAPLEYIAGLAKDGDKVRILLNVHRLFSHPEALLPNQRNEGQEAA
;
A
#
# COMPACT_ATOMS: atom_id res chain seq x y z
N MET A 1 -16.20 -6.15 -27.73
CA MET A 1 -17.32 -5.33 -27.22
C MET A 1 -16.81 -3.92 -27.03
N THR A 2 -17.05 -3.02 -27.98
CA THR A 2 -16.46 -1.67 -28.04
C THR A 2 -17.51 -0.54 -28.01
N SER A 3 -18.81 -0.84 -27.87
CA SER A 3 -19.88 0.17 -27.99
C SER A 3 -20.25 0.92 -26.70
N GLY A 4 -19.56 0.68 -25.57
CA GLY A 4 -19.88 1.34 -24.30
C GLY A 4 -19.26 2.72 -24.11
N LYS A 5 -18.20 3.07 -24.86
CA LYS A 5 -17.34 4.23 -24.55
C LYS A 5 -17.79 5.57 -25.13
N ASP A 6 -18.78 5.58 -26.03
CA ASP A 6 -19.42 6.79 -26.56
C ASP A 6 -20.61 7.30 -25.72
N GLN A 7 -20.90 6.61 -24.61
CA GLN A 7 -22.04 6.94 -23.74
C GLN A 7 -21.84 8.26 -23.01
N LEU A 8 -22.92 9.04 -22.92
CA LEU A 8 -22.96 10.30 -22.17
C LEU A 8 -23.12 10.01 -20.67
N ILE A 9 -22.12 10.39 -19.87
CA ILE A 9 -22.12 10.25 -18.41
C ILE A 9 -22.41 11.61 -17.78
N LEU A 10 -23.33 11.67 -16.82
CA LEU A 10 -23.51 12.83 -15.96
C LEU A 10 -22.76 12.62 -14.64
N LEU A 11 -21.72 13.41 -14.41
CA LEU A 11 -20.97 13.44 -13.16
C LEU A 11 -21.47 14.60 -12.28
N VAL A 12 -21.92 14.28 -11.07
CA VAL A 12 -22.46 15.24 -10.10
C VAL A 12 -21.54 15.30 -8.88
N GLU A 13 -20.83 16.41 -8.69
CA GLU A 13 -19.81 16.57 -7.65
C GLU A 13 -19.62 18.07 -7.36
N ASP A 14 -19.73 18.48 -6.09
CA ASP A 14 -19.70 19.89 -5.69
C ASP A 14 -18.26 20.45 -5.61
N SER A 15 -17.28 19.63 -5.24
CA SER A 15 -15.87 20.02 -5.25
C SER A 15 -15.30 20.01 -6.66
N ALA A 16 -15.03 21.19 -7.21
CA ALA A 16 -14.41 21.33 -8.54
C ALA A 16 -13.07 20.59 -8.68
N ILE A 17 -12.31 20.45 -7.58
CA ILE A 17 -11.04 19.70 -7.57
C ILE A 17 -11.32 18.20 -7.67
N THR A 18 -12.24 17.68 -6.85
CA THR A 18 -12.65 16.27 -6.88
C THR A 18 -13.21 15.91 -8.24
N ARG A 19 -14.15 16.72 -8.76
CA ARG A 19 -14.77 16.55 -10.08
C ARG A 19 -13.73 16.43 -11.18
N LYS A 20 -12.72 17.30 -11.17
CA LYS A 20 -11.61 17.27 -12.14
C LYS A 20 -10.78 16.00 -12.04
N MET A 21 -10.56 15.46 -10.85
CA MET A 21 -9.86 14.19 -10.66
C MET A 21 -10.69 13.01 -11.18
N GLU A 22 -11.97 12.97 -10.86
CA GLU A 22 -12.88 11.92 -11.34
C GLU A 22 -13.03 11.93 -12.86
N ILE A 23 -13.11 13.12 -13.47
CA ILE A 23 -13.06 13.30 -14.94
C ILE A 23 -11.77 12.74 -15.53
N LYS A 24 -10.61 12.96 -14.89
CA LYS A 24 -9.35 12.37 -15.37
C LYS A 24 -9.39 10.84 -15.33
N VAL A 25 -9.99 10.25 -14.29
CA VAL A 25 -10.15 8.80 -14.18
C VAL A 25 -11.09 8.29 -15.28
N LEU A 26 -12.26 8.90 -15.47
CA LEU A 26 -13.20 8.54 -16.55
C LEU A 26 -12.53 8.64 -17.94
N ASN A 27 -11.80 9.72 -18.20
CA ASN A 27 -11.06 9.90 -19.46
C ASN A 27 -9.99 8.81 -19.66
N SER A 28 -9.28 8.42 -18.59
CA SER A 28 -8.28 7.34 -18.68
C SER A 28 -8.88 5.97 -19.02
N LEU A 29 -10.17 5.78 -18.71
CA LEU A 29 -10.95 4.59 -19.08
C LEU A 29 -11.54 4.69 -20.49
N GLY A 30 -11.44 5.85 -21.13
CA GLY A 30 -11.96 6.14 -22.46
C GLY A 30 -13.37 6.71 -22.49
N TYR A 31 -13.93 7.14 -21.36
CA TYR A 31 -15.18 7.90 -21.31
C TYR A 31 -14.88 9.39 -21.43
N HIS A 32 -15.13 9.95 -22.61
CA HIS A 32 -14.82 11.36 -22.93
C HIS A 32 -16.05 12.27 -22.97
N ASN A 33 -17.26 11.68 -23.04
CA ASN A 33 -18.51 12.41 -23.15
C ASN A 33 -19.14 12.59 -21.77
N ILE A 34 -18.76 13.65 -21.06
CA ILE A 34 -19.12 13.88 -19.65
C ILE A 34 -19.86 15.22 -19.51
N LEU A 35 -21.05 15.19 -18.91
CA LEU A 35 -21.72 16.38 -18.38
C LEU A 35 -21.36 16.55 -16.91
N GLU A 36 -21.21 17.80 -16.48
CA GLU A 36 -20.83 18.15 -15.12
C GLU A 36 -21.98 18.87 -14.41
N ALA A 37 -22.30 18.41 -13.20
CA ALA A 37 -23.21 19.09 -12.29
C ALA A 37 -22.54 19.29 -10.92
N GLU A 38 -23.00 20.30 -10.18
CA GLU A 38 -22.42 20.70 -8.88
C GLU A 38 -23.33 20.34 -7.69
N ASN A 39 -24.55 19.88 -7.97
CA ASN A 39 -25.55 19.43 -7.00
C ASN A 39 -26.70 18.71 -7.74
N GLY A 40 -27.61 18.10 -6.99
CA GLY A 40 -28.77 17.39 -7.53
C GLY A 40 -29.72 18.28 -8.35
N GLU A 41 -29.93 19.54 -7.98
CA GLU A 41 -30.79 20.44 -8.75
C GLU A 41 -30.21 20.77 -10.13
N HIS A 42 -28.89 20.96 -10.20
CA HIS A 42 -28.19 21.14 -11.47
C HIS A 42 -28.27 19.86 -12.32
N ALA A 43 -28.08 18.69 -11.71
CA ALA A 43 -28.19 17.40 -12.39
C ALA A 43 -29.59 17.20 -13.02
N LEU A 44 -30.67 17.51 -12.29
CA LEU A 44 -32.04 17.41 -12.79
C LEU A 44 -32.34 18.39 -13.94
N ARG A 45 -31.71 19.56 -13.98
CA ARG A 45 -31.80 20.46 -15.15
C ARG A 45 -31.12 19.84 -16.37
N LEU A 46 -29.88 19.38 -16.21
CA LEU A 46 -29.12 18.78 -17.31
C LEU A 46 -29.78 17.52 -17.88
N LEU A 47 -30.40 16.68 -17.04
CA LEU A 47 -31.12 15.49 -17.49
C LEU A 47 -32.37 15.79 -18.32
N ARG A 48 -33.00 16.95 -18.11
CA ARG A 48 -34.14 17.40 -18.93
C ARG A 48 -33.67 17.86 -20.32
N ASP A 49 -32.54 18.56 -20.36
CA ASP A 49 -31.96 19.07 -21.60
C ASP A 49 -31.22 17.97 -22.39
N ASN A 50 -30.82 16.87 -21.73
CA ASN A 50 -30.02 15.78 -22.29
C ASN A 50 -30.66 14.40 -21.98
N PRO A 51 -31.77 14.02 -22.65
CA PRO A 51 -32.48 12.77 -22.35
C PRO A 51 -31.70 11.49 -22.70
N HIS A 52 -30.56 11.60 -23.40
CA HIS A 52 -29.72 10.48 -23.80
C HIS A 52 -28.57 10.16 -22.81
N VAL A 53 -28.54 10.80 -21.64
CA VAL A 53 -27.60 10.42 -20.56
C VAL A 53 -27.79 8.93 -20.24
N ALA A 54 -26.70 8.17 -20.28
CA ALA A 54 -26.72 6.72 -20.10
C ALA A 54 -26.38 6.29 -18.67
N LEU A 55 -25.71 7.16 -17.90
CA LEU A 55 -25.27 6.87 -16.54
C LEU A 55 -25.15 8.17 -15.73
N VAL A 56 -25.58 8.15 -14.49
CA VAL A 56 -25.29 9.18 -13.48
C VAL A 56 -24.28 8.63 -12.48
N ILE A 57 -23.21 9.38 -12.24
CA ILE A 57 -22.28 9.17 -11.13
C ILE A 57 -22.42 10.38 -10.22
N SER A 58 -22.86 10.19 -8.98
CA SER A 58 -23.15 11.31 -8.07
C SER A 58 -22.36 11.17 -6.79
N ASP A 59 -21.80 12.28 -6.30
CA ASP A 59 -21.41 12.39 -4.91
C ASP A 59 -22.62 12.22 -3.98
N TRP A 60 -22.35 11.71 -2.79
CA TRP A 60 -23.34 11.52 -1.74
C TRP A 60 -23.70 12.85 -1.06
N ASN A 61 -22.70 13.64 -0.66
CA ASN A 61 -22.85 14.80 0.21
C ASN A 61 -22.59 16.09 -0.56
N MET A 62 -23.64 16.65 -1.15
CA MET A 62 -23.57 17.91 -1.87
C MET A 62 -24.46 18.97 -1.19
N PRO A 63 -24.10 20.27 -1.25
CA PRO A 63 -24.97 21.34 -0.80
C PRO A 63 -26.29 21.38 -1.58
N GLY A 64 -27.40 21.67 -0.89
CA GLY A 64 -28.73 21.65 -1.50
C GLY A 64 -29.23 20.20 -1.61
N MET A 65 -29.51 19.73 -2.83
CA MET A 65 -29.91 18.35 -3.07
C MET A 65 -28.69 17.42 -3.13
N GLY A 66 -28.58 16.55 -2.12
CA GLY A 66 -27.55 15.51 -2.06
C GLY A 66 -27.81 14.33 -2.99
N GLY A 67 -26.86 13.40 -3.08
CA GLY A 67 -26.94 12.25 -3.98
C GLY A 67 -28.12 11.33 -3.69
N LEU A 68 -28.42 11.08 -2.41
CA LEU A 68 -29.57 10.26 -1.98
C LEU A 68 -30.91 10.89 -2.39
N GLU A 69 -31.04 12.21 -2.28
CA GLU A 69 -32.25 12.92 -2.68
C GLU A 69 -32.38 12.93 -4.21
N LEU A 70 -31.26 13.12 -4.92
CA LEU A 70 -31.20 13.05 -6.37
C LEU A 70 -31.69 11.70 -6.88
N VAL A 71 -31.14 10.58 -6.40
CA VAL A 71 -31.55 9.25 -6.90
C VAL A 71 -33.03 8.98 -6.61
N ARG A 72 -33.55 9.35 -5.43
CA ARG A 72 -34.98 9.23 -5.12
C ARG A 72 -35.84 10.07 -6.07
N ALA A 73 -35.42 11.30 -6.36
CA ALA A 73 -36.10 12.17 -7.30
C ALA A 73 -36.13 11.58 -8.73
N LEU A 74 -35.04 10.94 -9.17
CA LEU A 74 -34.97 10.25 -10.46
C LEU A 74 -35.90 9.02 -10.51
N ARG A 75 -35.88 8.18 -9.47
CA ARG A 75 -36.74 6.98 -9.40
C ARG A 75 -38.24 7.31 -9.38
N SER A 76 -38.61 8.49 -8.88
CA SER A 76 -40.00 8.97 -8.89
C SER A 76 -40.50 9.39 -10.28
N GLN A 77 -39.61 9.60 -11.25
CA GLN A 77 -39.95 10.07 -12.60
C GLN A 77 -39.87 8.91 -13.59
N GLU A 78 -40.95 8.68 -14.35
CA GLU A 78 -41.03 7.56 -15.30
C GLU A 78 -39.90 7.56 -16.34
N ALA A 79 -39.49 8.75 -16.81
CA ALA A 79 -38.40 8.91 -17.77
C ALA A 79 -37.02 8.47 -17.25
N TYR A 80 -36.80 8.47 -15.92
CA TYR A 80 -35.50 8.20 -15.30
C TYR A 80 -35.52 6.99 -14.36
N ARG A 81 -36.65 6.27 -14.30
CA ARG A 81 -36.85 5.16 -13.37
C ARG A 81 -35.73 4.13 -13.44
N ASP A 82 -35.32 3.79 -14.64
CA ASP A 82 -34.29 2.77 -14.90
C ASP A 82 -32.91 3.37 -15.25
N LEU A 83 -32.76 4.70 -15.16
CA LEU A 83 -31.49 5.38 -15.47
C LEU A 83 -30.39 4.83 -14.54
N PRO A 84 -29.31 4.24 -15.08
CA PRO A 84 -28.23 3.70 -14.27
C PRO A 84 -27.60 4.79 -13.38
N PHE A 85 -27.41 4.46 -12.10
CA PHE A 85 -26.95 5.40 -11.08
C PHE A 85 -25.89 4.76 -10.18
N ILE A 86 -24.70 5.36 -10.13
CA ILE A 86 -23.63 5.01 -9.21
C ILE A 86 -23.51 6.10 -8.16
N MET A 87 -23.63 5.69 -6.90
CA MET A 87 -23.35 6.57 -5.78
C MET A 87 -21.86 6.55 -5.47
N ALA A 88 -21.22 7.70 -5.42
CA ALA A 88 -19.85 7.85 -4.99
C ALA A 88 -19.82 8.49 -3.60
N THR A 89 -19.08 7.92 -2.66
CA THR A 89 -19.10 8.36 -1.25
C THR A 89 -17.70 8.32 -0.66
N GLY A 90 -17.36 9.25 0.24
CA GLY A 90 -16.12 9.19 1.02
C GLY A 90 -16.12 8.10 2.10
N ARG A 91 -17.26 7.43 2.29
CA ARG A 91 -17.50 6.46 3.35
C ARG A 91 -17.82 5.08 2.77
N ALA A 92 -17.55 4.02 3.53
CA ALA A 92 -17.60 2.64 3.01
C ALA A 92 -18.41 1.66 3.87
N GLN A 93 -19.21 2.17 4.80
CA GLN A 93 -19.96 1.34 5.73
C GLN A 93 -21.11 0.59 5.03
N MET A 94 -21.44 -0.60 5.51
CA MET A 94 -22.58 -1.38 5.00
C MET A 94 -23.90 -0.62 5.15
N LYS A 95 -24.06 0.16 6.23
CA LYS A 95 -25.20 1.05 6.43
C LYS A 95 -25.48 1.95 5.23
N GLU A 96 -24.46 2.65 4.76
CA GLU A 96 -24.57 3.63 3.67
C GLU A 96 -24.80 2.92 2.34
N ARG A 97 -24.17 1.76 2.14
CA ARG A 97 -24.45 0.91 0.97
C ARG A 97 -25.93 0.50 0.93
N MET A 98 -26.52 0.13 2.07
CA MET A 98 -27.94 -0.21 2.17
C MET A 98 -28.84 1.00 1.93
N GLU A 99 -28.53 2.16 2.53
CA GLU A 99 -29.29 3.39 2.33
C GLU A 99 -29.32 3.82 0.85
N ALA A 100 -28.18 3.72 0.13
CA ALA A 100 -28.13 3.98 -1.31
C ALA A 100 -28.92 2.94 -2.11
N ALA A 101 -28.86 1.67 -1.72
CA ALA A 101 -29.63 0.60 -2.36
C ALA A 101 -31.15 0.85 -2.24
N GLU A 102 -31.63 1.17 -1.03
CA GLU A 102 -33.03 1.50 -0.76
C GLU A 102 -33.50 2.76 -1.50
N ALA A 103 -32.59 3.74 -1.68
CA ALA A 103 -32.85 4.93 -2.47
C ALA A 103 -32.90 4.66 -3.99
N GLY A 104 -32.47 3.47 -4.44
CA GLY A 104 -32.53 3.02 -5.82
C GLY A 104 -31.25 3.18 -6.62
N ALA A 105 -30.10 3.37 -5.95
CA ALA A 105 -28.79 3.33 -6.61
C ALA A 105 -28.47 1.91 -7.12
N ASN A 106 -27.81 1.82 -8.28
CA ASN A 106 -27.42 0.55 -8.87
C ASN A 106 -26.09 0.04 -8.28
N ASN A 107 -25.20 0.95 -7.88
CA ASN A 107 -23.90 0.61 -7.29
C ASN A 107 -23.42 1.71 -6.32
N VAL A 108 -22.47 1.37 -5.45
CA VAL A 108 -21.77 2.32 -4.57
C VAL A 108 -20.26 2.15 -4.69
N ILE A 109 -19.56 3.25 -4.98
CA ILE A 109 -18.11 3.32 -5.03
C ILE A 109 -17.57 4.28 -3.96
N THR A 110 -16.42 3.95 -3.38
CA THR A 110 -15.80 4.76 -2.33
C THR A 110 -14.72 5.65 -2.93
N LYS A 111 -14.69 6.92 -2.53
CA LYS A 111 -13.69 7.90 -2.94
C LYS A 111 -12.46 7.86 -2.00
N PRO A 112 -11.24 8.07 -2.52
CA PRO A 112 -10.89 8.09 -3.94
C PRO A 112 -10.86 6.67 -4.53
N PHE A 113 -11.31 6.51 -5.78
CA PHE A 113 -11.33 5.22 -6.47
C PHE A 113 -10.26 5.11 -7.57
N ALA A 114 -9.76 3.90 -7.78
CA ALA A 114 -8.87 3.58 -8.89
C ALA A 114 -9.64 3.42 -10.21
N PRO A 115 -9.00 3.60 -11.39
CA PRO A 115 -9.65 3.39 -12.69
C PRO A 115 -10.33 2.02 -12.81
N GLN A 116 -9.69 0.95 -12.33
CA GLN A 116 -10.23 -0.41 -12.41
C GLN A 116 -11.47 -0.59 -11.52
N GLU A 117 -11.51 0.06 -10.36
CA GLU A 117 -12.66 0.02 -9.45
C GLU A 117 -13.86 0.73 -10.07
N LEU A 118 -13.63 1.91 -10.68
CA LEU A 118 -14.67 2.65 -11.39
C LEU A 118 -15.16 1.88 -12.61
N GLN A 119 -14.26 1.30 -13.41
CA GLN A 119 -14.63 0.49 -14.57
C GLN A 119 -15.52 -0.69 -14.17
N SER A 120 -15.14 -1.41 -13.12
CA SER A 120 -15.94 -2.53 -12.59
C SER A 120 -17.32 -2.05 -12.12
N ALA A 121 -17.39 -0.93 -11.41
CA ALA A 121 -18.67 -0.37 -10.97
C ALA A 121 -19.58 0.01 -12.14
N ILE A 122 -19.02 0.58 -13.21
CA ILE A 122 -19.71 0.94 -14.45
C ILE A 122 -20.21 -0.32 -15.18
N ASP A 123 -19.34 -1.30 -15.39
CA ASP A 123 -19.67 -2.55 -16.09
C ASP A 123 -20.81 -3.31 -15.37
N GLU A 124 -20.75 -3.40 -14.04
CA GLU A 124 -21.80 -4.02 -13.24
C GLU A 124 -23.14 -3.28 -13.33
N THR A 125 -23.08 -1.96 -13.35
CA THR A 125 -24.25 -1.09 -13.41
C THR A 125 -24.95 -1.24 -14.77
N PHE A 126 -24.18 -1.28 -15.86
CA PHE A 126 -24.74 -1.54 -17.20
C PHE A 126 -25.20 -2.98 -17.41
N ALA A 127 -24.61 -3.95 -16.70
CA ALA A 127 -25.11 -5.34 -16.69
C ALA A 127 -26.46 -5.51 -15.96
N GLY A 128 -27.06 -4.43 -15.45
CA GLY A 128 -28.35 -4.46 -14.77
C GLY A 128 -28.31 -5.05 -13.36
N LYS A 129 -27.12 -5.17 -12.75
CA LYS A 129 -26.99 -5.62 -11.36
C LYS A 129 -27.44 -4.49 -10.43
N THR A 130 -28.47 -4.70 -9.63
CA THR A 130 -28.90 -3.74 -8.59
C THR A 130 -28.33 -4.14 -7.23
N LEU A 131 -28.05 -3.17 -6.36
CA LEU A 131 -27.65 -3.45 -4.96
C LEU A 131 -28.73 -4.25 -4.22
N ALA A 132 -30.01 -3.93 -4.42
CA ALA A 132 -31.14 -4.66 -3.82
C ALA A 132 -31.25 -6.13 -4.31
N GLY A 133 -30.81 -6.43 -5.53
CA GLY A 133 -30.72 -7.79 -6.07
C GLY A 133 -29.52 -8.59 -5.58
N ARG A 134 -28.54 -7.93 -4.92
CA ARG A 134 -27.38 -8.54 -4.26
C ARG A 134 -27.67 -8.83 -2.78
N GLN A 135 -28.84 -9.40 -2.46
CA GLN A 135 -29.11 -9.91 -1.10
C GLN A 135 -27.86 -10.65 -0.60
N HIS A 136 -27.31 -10.20 0.54
CA HIS A 136 -26.05 -10.64 1.17
C HIS A 136 -26.08 -12.11 1.68
N SER A 137 -26.85 -12.95 1.01
CA SER A 137 -27.42 -14.22 1.47
C SER A 137 -27.38 -15.30 0.38
N ARG A 138 -26.69 -15.10 -0.76
CA ARG A 138 -26.56 -16.21 -1.72
C ARG A 138 -25.63 -17.27 -1.15
N VAL A 139 -26.22 -18.24 -0.46
CA VAL A 139 -25.62 -19.53 -0.13
C VAL A 139 -25.10 -20.11 -1.43
N ARG A 140 -23.79 -20.06 -1.61
CA ARG A 140 -23.11 -20.54 -2.80
C ARG A 140 -22.52 -21.91 -2.50
N GLN A 141 -22.60 -22.84 -3.45
CA GLN A 141 -21.86 -24.09 -3.32
C GLN A 141 -20.35 -23.80 -3.47
N PRO A 142 -19.53 -24.21 -2.50
CA PRO A 142 -18.09 -24.05 -2.59
C PRO A 142 -17.52 -24.71 -3.85
N GLU A 143 -16.58 -24.03 -4.50
CA GLU A 143 -15.99 -24.54 -5.73
C GLU A 143 -15.09 -25.76 -5.46
N ARG A 144 -15.03 -26.69 -6.41
CA ARG A 144 -14.07 -27.80 -6.38
C ARG A 144 -13.08 -27.67 -7.52
N THR A 145 -11.85 -28.12 -7.29
CA THR A 145 -10.83 -28.17 -8.34
C THR A 145 -10.96 -29.45 -9.16
N THR A 146 -10.12 -29.59 -10.20
CA THR A 146 -10.08 -30.79 -11.05
C THR A 146 -9.71 -32.06 -10.28
N SER A 147 -9.06 -31.93 -9.11
CA SER A 147 -8.76 -33.05 -8.21
C SER A 147 -9.97 -33.47 -7.35
N GLY A 148 -11.07 -32.71 -7.39
CA GLY A 148 -12.26 -32.91 -6.57
C GLY A 148 -12.16 -32.29 -5.16
N ARG A 149 -11.00 -31.76 -4.76
CA ARG A 149 -10.83 -31.05 -3.47
C ARG A 149 -11.51 -29.68 -3.50
N LEU A 150 -11.83 -29.16 -2.32
CA LEU A 150 -12.34 -27.81 -2.15
C LEU A 150 -11.32 -26.81 -2.69
N ARG A 151 -11.75 -25.90 -3.57
CA ARG A 151 -10.97 -24.71 -3.93
C ARG A 151 -11.26 -23.66 -2.87
N LEU A 152 -10.28 -23.36 -2.02
CA LEU A 152 -10.44 -22.40 -0.94
C LEU A 152 -9.84 -21.05 -1.33
N LYS A 153 -10.69 -20.10 -1.67
CA LYS A 153 -10.34 -18.74 -2.10
C LYS A 153 -10.19 -17.82 -0.89
N VAL A 154 -8.99 -17.30 -0.69
CA VAL A 154 -8.66 -16.42 0.45
C VAL A 154 -8.20 -15.06 -0.05
N ALA A 155 -8.98 -14.02 0.25
CA ALA A 155 -8.60 -12.64 -0.06
C ALA A 155 -7.56 -12.09 0.92
N HIS A 156 -6.65 -11.27 0.43
CA HIS A 156 -5.68 -10.52 1.22
C HIS A 156 -5.23 -9.24 0.50
N ILE A 157 -4.57 -8.34 1.21
CA ILE A 157 -3.82 -7.21 0.63
C ILE A 157 -2.32 -7.31 0.94
N GLN A 158 -1.53 -6.34 0.46
CA GLN A 158 -0.06 -6.31 0.52
C GLN A 158 0.49 -5.69 1.82
N ILE A 159 0.24 -6.34 2.96
CA ILE A 159 0.71 -5.92 4.30
C ILE A 159 1.24 -7.10 5.13
N THR A 160 2.15 -6.85 6.09
CA THR A 160 2.75 -7.90 6.94
C THR A 160 1.75 -8.60 7.84
N ASP A 161 0.64 -7.95 8.15
CA ASP A 161 -0.46 -8.51 8.93
C ASP A 161 -1.03 -9.80 8.31
N HIS A 162 -0.81 -10.00 7.00
CA HIS A 162 -1.29 -11.15 6.23
C HIS A 162 -0.18 -12.18 5.95
N LEU A 163 1.00 -12.01 6.54
CA LEU A 163 2.18 -12.82 6.22
C LEU A 163 2.01 -14.30 6.61
N THR A 164 1.15 -14.62 7.58
CA THR A 164 0.83 -16.02 7.91
C THR A 164 0.24 -16.76 6.70
N LEU A 165 -0.61 -16.10 5.89
CA LEU A 165 -1.10 -16.65 4.63
C LEU A 165 0.02 -16.84 3.61
N GLY A 166 0.92 -15.87 3.49
CA GLY A 166 2.08 -15.93 2.59
C GLY A 166 3.03 -17.08 2.92
N VAL A 167 3.30 -17.30 4.20
CA VAL A 167 4.09 -18.44 4.67
C VAL A 167 3.37 -19.76 4.40
N VAL A 168 2.07 -19.87 4.67
CA VAL A 168 1.30 -21.08 4.31
C VAL A 168 1.39 -21.36 2.81
N LYS A 169 1.16 -20.35 1.96
CA LYS A 169 1.26 -20.47 0.51
C LYS A 169 2.65 -20.95 0.06
N SER A 170 3.72 -20.31 0.53
CA SER A 170 5.11 -20.68 0.21
C SER A 170 5.44 -22.12 0.64
N LEU A 171 5.00 -22.53 1.83
CA LEU A 171 5.21 -23.89 2.32
C LEU A 171 4.44 -24.93 1.48
N ILE A 172 3.24 -24.59 0.97
CA ILE A 172 2.48 -25.45 0.06
C ILE A 172 3.19 -25.57 -1.30
N GLU A 173 3.59 -24.46 -1.90
CA GLU A 173 4.26 -24.41 -3.21
C GLU A 173 5.61 -25.13 -3.20
N THR A 174 6.35 -25.02 -2.10
CA THR A 174 7.62 -25.76 -1.89
C THR A 174 7.42 -27.21 -1.45
N GLY A 175 6.18 -27.67 -1.30
CA GLY A 175 5.83 -29.05 -0.93
C GLY A 175 6.10 -29.42 0.54
N LYS A 176 6.47 -28.44 1.38
CA LYS A 176 6.70 -28.60 2.83
C LYS A 176 5.39 -28.74 3.62
N LEU A 177 4.30 -28.17 3.11
CA LEU A 177 2.93 -28.41 3.56
C LEU A 177 2.10 -29.01 2.42
N LYS A 178 1.20 -29.95 2.76
CA LYS A 178 0.31 -30.60 1.79
C LYS A 178 -1.10 -30.67 2.37
N PRO A 179 -1.97 -29.68 2.07
CA PRO A 179 -3.34 -29.68 2.56
C PRO A 179 -4.10 -30.89 2.01
N ARG A 180 -4.89 -31.53 2.86
CA ARG A 180 -5.65 -32.74 2.52
C ARG A 180 -7.05 -32.38 2.02
N HIS A 181 -7.67 -31.37 2.59
CA HIS A 181 -9.09 -31.08 2.36
C HIS A 181 -9.33 -29.99 1.31
N PHE A 182 -8.32 -29.16 1.02
CA PHE A 182 -8.46 -28.05 0.08
C PHE A 182 -7.24 -27.85 -0.83
N GLU A 183 -7.44 -27.04 -1.87
CA GLU A 183 -6.40 -26.39 -2.66
C GLU A 183 -6.52 -24.88 -2.44
N LEU A 184 -5.42 -24.25 -2.02
CA LEU A 184 -5.40 -22.84 -1.66
C LEU A 184 -5.31 -21.96 -2.90
N GLU A 185 -6.23 -21.01 -3.01
CA GLU A 185 -6.15 -19.91 -3.98
C GLU A 185 -6.13 -18.59 -3.20
N THR A 186 -5.12 -17.76 -3.44
CA THR A 186 -4.98 -16.46 -2.78
C THR A 186 -5.29 -15.34 -3.76
N LEU A 187 -6.16 -14.41 -3.36
CA LEU A 187 -6.56 -13.26 -4.18
C LEU A 187 -6.04 -11.98 -3.54
N CYS A 188 -5.00 -11.39 -4.15
CA CYS A 188 -4.44 -10.12 -3.70
C CYS A 188 -5.28 -8.95 -4.24
N MET A 189 -5.80 -8.12 -3.34
CA MET A 189 -6.70 -7.00 -3.65
C MET A 189 -6.03 -5.65 -3.39
N SER A 190 -6.50 -4.61 -4.10
CA SER A 190 -5.93 -3.26 -4.07
C SER A 190 -6.16 -2.50 -2.77
N SER A 191 -7.28 -2.76 -2.08
CA SER A 191 -7.71 -2.02 -0.89
C SER A 191 -8.71 -2.85 -0.07
N TRP A 192 -9.22 -2.28 1.02
CA TRP A 192 -10.18 -2.96 1.90
C TRP A 192 -11.60 -3.07 1.31
N ASN A 193 -12.01 -2.14 0.45
CA ASN A 193 -13.36 -2.14 -0.12
C ASN A 193 -13.60 -3.34 -1.06
N PRO A 194 -12.65 -3.70 -1.97
CA PRO A 194 -12.73 -4.96 -2.72
C PRO A 194 -12.78 -6.20 -1.82
N VAL A 195 -12.01 -6.23 -0.72
CA VAL A 195 -12.01 -7.36 0.23
C VAL A 195 -13.39 -7.50 0.88
N GLN A 196 -13.95 -6.40 1.39
CA GLN A 196 -15.29 -6.34 1.97
C GLN A 196 -16.34 -6.85 0.98
N LYS A 197 -16.31 -6.33 -0.25
CA LYS A 197 -17.25 -6.69 -1.31
C LYS A 197 -17.14 -8.17 -1.65
N ALA A 198 -15.94 -8.68 -1.89
CA ALA A 198 -15.73 -10.07 -2.27
C ALA A 198 -16.23 -11.04 -1.19
N LEU A 199 -16.03 -10.70 0.09
CA LEU A 199 -16.52 -11.50 1.21
C LEU A 199 -18.05 -11.42 1.33
N ALA A 200 -18.65 -10.23 1.20
CA ALA A 200 -20.10 -10.02 1.23
C ALA A 200 -20.82 -10.78 0.09
N GLU A 201 -20.26 -10.72 -1.12
CA GLU A 201 -20.86 -11.28 -2.33
C GLU A 201 -20.54 -12.77 -2.54
N GLY A 202 -19.65 -13.36 -1.73
CA GLY A 202 -19.29 -14.78 -1.82
C GLY A 202 -18.37 -15.10 -3.00
N GLU A 203 -17.59 -14.11 -3.44
CA GLU A 203 -16.53 -14.27 -4.43
C GLU A 203 -15.31 -14.99 -3.83
N VAL A 204 -15.11 -14.83 -2.52
CA VAL A 204 -14.10 -15.53 -1.71
C VAL A 204 -14.74 -16.25 -0.54
N ASP A 205 -14.08 -17.32 -0.11
CA ASP A 205 -14.52 -18.22 0.96
C ASP A 205 -14.06 -17.72 2.34
N ALA A 206 -12.90 -17.07 2.37
CA ALA A 206 -12.35 -16.41 3.54
C ALA A 206 -11.57 -15.15 3.14
N ALA A 207 -11.31 -14.28 4.12
CA ALA A 207 -10.49 -13.10 3.92
C ALA A 207 -9.66 -12.79 5.16
N PHE A 208 -8.45 -12.31 4.91
CA PHE A 208 -7.69 -11.53 5.88
C PHE A 208 -8.20 -10.09 5.80
N VAL A 209 -8.90 -9.65 6.85
CA VAL A 209 -9.70 -8.44 6.82
C VAL A 209 -9.65 -7.70 8.16
N LEU A 210 -9.86 -6.38 8.15
CA LEU A 210 -9.95 -5.58 9.37
C LEU A 210 -11.08 -6.08 10.28
N ALA A 211 -10.80 -6.25 11.58
CA ALA A 211 -11.78 -6.68 12.58
C ALA A 211 -13.06 -5.82 12.57
N PRO A 212 -13.00 -4.47 12.61
CA PRO A 212 -14.20 -3.65 12.52
C PRO A 212 -15.02 -3.86 11.25
N LEU A 213 -14.38 -4.20 10.13
CA LEU A 213 -15.05 -4.41 8.85
C LEU A 213 -15.76 -5.78 8.83
N ALA A 214 -15.16 -6.82 9.41
CA ALA A 214 -15.85 -8.09 9.64
C ALA A 214 -17.05 -7.93 10.59
N MET A 215 -16.92 -7.10 11.63
CA MET A 215 -18.02 -6.77 12.55
C MET A 215 -19.17 -6.06 11.82
N ASP A 216 -18.86 -5.10 10.93
CA ASP A 216 -19.86 -4.39 10.13
C ASP A 216 -20.57 -5.34 9.15
N LEU A 217 -19.84 -6.20 8.44
CA LEU A 217 -20.45 -7.22 7.56
C LEU A 217 -21.44 -8.12 8.32
N PHE A 218 -21.04 -8.59 9.51
CA PHE A 218 -21.89 -9.41 10.37
C PHE A 218 -23.13 -8.66 10.88
N ALA A 219 -22.96 -7.39 11.28
CA ALA A 219 -24.07 -6.54 11.73
C ALA A 219 -25.18 -6.41 10.67
N TYR A 220 -24.80 -6.47 9.39
CA TYR A 220 -25.69 -6.36 8.24
C TYR A 220 -26.02 -7.71 7.58
N GLY A 221 -25.86 -8.81 8.33
CA GLY A 221 -26.42 -10.12 7.98
C GLY A 221 -25.63 -10.91 6.95
N VAL A 222 -24.36 -10.57 6.69
CA VAL A 222 -23.47 -11.41 5.89
C VAL A 222 -23.15 -12.67 6.70
N PRO A 223 -23.37 -13.89 6.16
CA PRO A 223 -23.18 -15.15 6.87
C PRO A 223 -21.68 -15.51 6.95
N LEU A 224 -21.00 -14.97 7.96
CA LEU A 224 -19.59 -15.20 8.23
C LEU A 224 -19.30 -15.17 9.72
N HIS A 225 -18.17 -15.79 10.08
CA HIS A 225 -17.62 -15.72 11.43
C HIS A 225 -16.12 -15.41 11.40
N ILE A 226 -15.64 -14.81 12.49
CA ILE A 226 -14.21 -14.66 12.74
C ILE A 226 -13.71 -15.95 13.39
N ILE A 227 -12.75 -16.60 12.75
CA ILE A 227 -12.24 -17.92 13.17
C ILE A 227 -10.82 -17.88 13.73
N LEU A 228 -10.09 -16.78 13.53
CA LEU A 228 -8.71 -16.59 14.00
C LEU A 228 -8.33 -15.11 13.91
N LEU A 229 -7.39 -14.63 14.74
CA LEU A 229 -6.69 -13.38 14.45
C LEU A 229 -5.68 -13.62 13.33
N ALA A 230 -5.48 -12.64 12.45
CA ALA A 230 -4.37 -12.72 11.50
C ALA A 230 -3.03 -12.37 12.18
N HIS A 231 -3.08 -11.45 13.15
CA HIS A 231 -1.95 -10.97 13.95
C HIS A 231 -2.45 -10.15 15.15
N LYS A 232 -1.52 -9.72 16.01
CA LYS A 232 -1.67 -8.62 16.97
C LYS A 232 -0.66 -7.51 16.66
N ASN A 233 -0.90 -6.27 17.11
CA ASN A 233 -0.05 -5.10 16.81
C ASN A 233 0.16 -4.89 15.30
N GLY A 234 1.33 -4.39 14.86
CA GLY A 234 1.74 -4.40 13.45
C GLY A 234 1.42 -3.16 12.63
N SER A 235 0.84 -2.12 13.25
CA SER A 235 0.60 -0.84 12.58
C SER A 235 1.55 0.24 13.05
N ILE A 236 1.80 1.21 12.17
CA ILE A 236 2.68 2.35 12.41
C ILE A 236 1.96 3.64 12.00
N ALA A 237 2.06 4.65 12.85
CA ALA A 237 1.74 6.03 12.52
C ALA A 237 3.03 6.74 12.11
N VAL A 238 3.00 7.47 10.99
CA VAL A 238 4.12 8.27 10.50
C VAL A 238 3.66 9.71 10.28
N ARG A 239 4.61 10.64 10.39
CA ARG A 239 4.39 12.06 10.09
C ARG A 239 5.20 12.48 8.87
N LYS A 240 4.69 13.44 8.12
CA LYS A 240 5.44 14.08 7.04
C LYS A 240 6.66 14.78 7.64
N LYS A 241 7.81 14.64 6.99
CA LYS A 241 9.02 15.35 7.39
C LYS A 241 8.82 16.86 7.21
N ALA A 242 8.87 17.63 8.28
CA ALA A 242 8.63 19.08 8.27
C ALA A 242 9.66 19.84 9.12
N SER A 243 9.88 21.12 8.78
CA SER A 243 10.84 21.99 9.45
C SER A 243 10.25 22.68 10.68
N ALA A 244 10.98 22.60 11.81
CA ALA A 244 10.97 23.47 12.99
C ALA A 244 9.62 24.00 13.55
N GLN A 245 8.50 23.30 13.33
CA GLN A 245 7.21 23.59 13.98
C GLN A 245 6.99 22.60 15.13
N SER A 246 6.21 23.02 16.15
CA SER A 246 5.74 22.10 17.18
C SER A 246 4.86 21.01 16.56
N LEU A 247 4.88 19.82 17.15
CA LEU A 247 4.17 18.66 16.61
C LEU A 247 2.66 18.91 16.49
N LYS A 248 2.06 19.59 17.47
CA LYS A 248 0.62 19.92 17.44
C LYS A 248 0.26 20.83 16.26
N ALA A 249 1.08 21.83 15.97
CA ALA A 249 0.85 22.76 14.85
C ALA A 249 0.97 22.06 13.48
N MET A 250 1.75 20.99 13.41
CA MET A 250 1.91 20.19 12.18
C MET A 250 0.62 19.48 11.76
N PHE A 251 -0.28 19.16 12.69
CA PHE A 251 -1.51 18.43 12.39
C PHE A 251 -2.72 19.34 12.18
N GLN A 252 -2.70 20.55 12.76
CA GLN A 252 -3.85 21.44 12.76
C GLN A 252 -4.19 21.96 11.35
N GLY A 253 -5.42 21.76 10.91
CA GLY A 253 -5.91 22.07 9.57
C GLY A 253 -5.29 21.21 8.46
N LYS A 254 -4.71 20.05 8.81
CA LYS A 254 -4.03 19.16 7.87
C LYS A 254 -4.75 17.82 7.73
N THR A 255 -4.40 17.11 6.67
CA THR A 255 -4.97 15.81 6.31
C THR A 255 -4.07 14.68 6.81
N PHE A 256 -4.65 13.75 7.57
CA PHE A 256 -4.01 12.53 8.03
C PHE A 256 -4.68 11.32 7.36
N TYR A 257 -3.92 10.44 6.71
CA TYR A 257 -4.52 9.32 5.98
C TYR A 257 -4.69 8.08 6.85
N ILE A 258 -5.80 7.38 6.62
CA ILE A 258 -6.13 6.09 7.22
C ILE A 258 -6.55 5.10 6.12
N PRO A 259 -6.41 3.79 6.33
CA PRO A 259 -6.66 2.83 5.26
C PRO A 259 -8.15 2.56 5.07
N HIS A 260 -8.96 2.80 6.11
CA HIS A 260 -10.40 2.63 6.12
C HIS A 260 -11.01 3.29 7.37
N GLU A 261 -12.24 3.79 7.29
CA GLU A 261 -12.94 4.41 8.44
C GLU A 261 -13.23 3.40 9.55
N LEU A 262 -13.66 2.19 9.16
CA LEU A 262 -13.83 1.05 10.06
C LEU A 262 -12.49 0.32 10.23
N SER A 263 -11.57 0.90 11.00
CA SER A 263 -10.25 0.30 11.22
C SER A 263 -9.66 0.66 12.59
N ILE A 264 -8.77 -0.20 13.07
CA ILE A 264 -7.99 0.08 14.28
C ILE A 264 -7.06 1.28 14.10
N HIS A 265 -6.54 1.47 12.88
CA HIS A 265 -5.74 2.64 12.52
C HIS A 265 -6.50 3.94 12.81
N HIS A 266 -7.78 3.99 12.45
CA HIS A 266 -8.64 5.13 12.73
C HIS A 266 -8.88 5.30 14.24
N ILE A 267 -9.17 4.22 14.97
CA ILE A 267 -9.35 4.25 16.43
C ILE A 267 -8.09 4.81 17.12
N LEU A 268 -6.92 4.27 16.83
CA LEU A 268 -5.68 4.61 17.52
C LEU A 268 -5.19 6.02 17.17
N SER A 269 -5.27 6.43 15.90
CA SER A 269 -4.96 7.81 15.52
C SER A 269 -5.98 8.80 16.12
N HIS A 270 -7.26 8.44 16.19
CA HIS A 270 -8.28 9.25 16.84
C HIS A 270 -8.00 9.39 18.35
N MET A 271 -7.66 8.31 19.05
CA MET A 271 -7.21 8.33 20.45
C MET A 271 -5.99 9.26 20.63
N PHE A 272 -5.00 9.15 19.75
CA PHE A 272 -3.79 9.99 19.82
C PHE A 272 -4.11 11.48 19.64
N PHE A 273 -4.84 11.87 18.59
CA PHE A 273 -5.14 13.28 18.35
C PHE A 273 -6.09 13.86 19.40
N THR A 274 -7.10 13.10 19.84
CA THR A 274 -7.97 13.54 20.95
C THR A 274 -7.19 13.67 22.26
N GLY A 275 -6.23 12.79 22.52
CA GLY A 275 -5.29 12.89 23.64
C GLY A 275 -4.42 14.17 23.59
N LEU A 276 -4.12 14.70 22.41
CA LEU A 276 -3.45 16.01 22.25
C LEU A 276 -4.41 17.21 22.39
N GLY A 277 -5.70 16.96 22.64
CA GLY A 277 -6.75 17.97 22.63
C GLY A 277 -6.99 18.57 21.24
N LEU A 278 -6.89 17.76 20.19
CA LEU A 278 -7.33 18.08 18.84
C LEU A 278 -8.68 17.39 18.56
N ASN A 279 -9.47 17.94 17.65
CA ASN A 279 -10.73 17.37 17.19
C ASN A 279 -10.58 16.72 15.80
N PRO A 280 -10.16 15.44 15.69
CA PRO A 280 -10.05 14.77 14.39
C PRO A 280 -11.41 14.34 13.85
N GLY A 281 -11.57 14.31 12.52
CA GLY A 281 -12.81 13.82 11.89
C GLY A 281 -12.71 13.59 10.39
N MET A 282 -13.68 12.87 9.82
CA MET A 282 -13.78 12.63 8.38
C MET A 282 -14.15 13.90 7.61
N GLY A 283 -13.72 14.00 6.34
CA GLY A 283 -13.80 15.20 5.50
C GLY A 283 -15.16 15.93 5.44
N SER A 284 -15.08 17.25 5.25
CA SER A 284 -16.15 18.28 5.19
C SER A 284 -16.82 18.72 6.51
N ASN A 285 -16.50 18.10 7.65
CA ASN A 285 -17.03 18.54 8.94
C ASN A 285 -16.44 19.90 9.35
N ALA A 286 -17.30 20.93 9.43
CA ALA A 286 -16.93 22.22 9.99
C ALA A 286 -16.50 22.06 11.46
N GLY A 287 -15.27 22.46 11.80
CA GLY A 287 -14.74 22.41 13.17
C GLY A 287 -13.77 21.28 13.49
N CYS A 288 -13.32 20.49 12.51
CA CYS A 288 -12.24 19.52 12.69
C CYS A 288 -10.84 20.18 12.65
N ASP A 289 -9.99 19.82 13.61
CA ASP A 289 -8.58 20.23 13.66
C ASP A 289 -7.70 19.33 12.80
N VAL A 290 -8.06 18.06 12.62
CA VAL A 290 -7.32 17.09 11.79
C VAL A 290 -8.32 16.38 10.89
N LEU A 291 -8.09 16.41 9.59
CA LEU A 291 -8.99 15.80 8.61
C LEU A 291 -8.51 14.40 8.26
N TYR A 292 -9.38 13.40 8.42
CA TYR A 292 -9.13 12.06 7.92
C TYR A 292 -9.60 11.91 6.48
N GLU A 293 -8.75 11.28 5.68
CA GLU A 293 -9.08 10.80 4.35
C GLU A 293 -8.68 9.33 4.21
N VAL A 294 -9.54 8.55 3.57
CA VAL A 294 -9.28 7.14 3.30
C VAL A 294 -8.39 7.01 2.08
N VAL A 295 -7.25 6.33 2.22
CA VAL A 295 -6.32 6.07 1.12
C VAL A 295 -5.88 4.60 1.16
N PRO A 296 -5.87 3.88 0.02
CA PRO A 296 -5.34 2.52 -0.03
C PRO A 296 -3.90 2.44 0.54
N PRO A 297 -3.57 1.45 1.39
CA PRO A 297 -2.27 1.36 2.05
C PRO A 297 -1.06 1.60 1.14
N VAL A 298 -1.00 0.88 0.01
CA VAL A 298 0.13 0.94 -0.94
C VAL A 298 0.32 2.31 -1.60
N ARG A 299 -0.70 3.18 -1.57
CA ARG A 299 -0.68 4.53 -2.14
C ARG A 299 -0.43 5.63 -1.11
N MET A 300 -0.50 5.34 0.18
CA MET A 300 -0.30 6.37 1.21
C MET A 300 1.03 7.14 1.09
N PRO A 301 2.19 6.51 0.77
CA PRO A 301 3.44 7.25 0.57
C PRO A 301 3.39 8.23 -0.62
N GLU A 302 2.72 7.86 -1.70
CA GLU A 302 2.48 8.71 -2.88
C GLU A 302 1.67 9.95 -2.47
N PHE A 303 0.55 9.76 -1.76
CA PHE A 303 -0.31 10.84 -1.28
C PHE A 303 0.40 11.77 -0.30
N LEU A 304 1.16 11.20 0.65
CA LEU A 304 1.93 11.98 1.62
C LEU A 304 2.92 12.92 0.94
N SER A 305 3.60 12.45 -0.10
CA SER A 305 4.57 13.26 -0.85
C SER A 305 3.89 14.28 -1.79
N GLY A 306 2.80 13.89 -2.44
CA GLY A 306 2.12 14.68 -3.48
C GLY A 306 1.22 15.80 -2.97
N GLN A 307 0.73 15.74 -1.72
CA GLN A 307 -0.22 16.73 -1.19
C GLN A 307 0.44 17.66 -0.15
N SER A 308 0.22 18.97 -0.30
CA SER A 308 0.74 20.00 0.63
C SER A 308 -0.04 20.05 1.96
N SER A 309 -1.28 19.59 1.97
CA SER A 309 -2.13 19.45 3.16
C SER A 309 -1.83 18.18 3.96
N ALA A 310 -1.13 17.19 3.41
CA ALA A 310 -0.84 15.94 4.11
C ALA A 310 0.13 16.15 5.29
N CYS A 311 -0.24 15.66 6.47
CA CYS A 311 0.60 15.70 7.68
C CYS A 311 1.12 14.33 8.12
N GLY A 312 0.53 13.23 7.65
CA GLY A 312 0.93 11.89 8.06
C GLY A 312 -0.08 10.83 7.65
N PHE A 313 0.18 9.60 8.07
CA PHE A 313 -0.78 8.50 7.93
C PHE A 313 -0.54 7.43 8.98
N MET A 314 -1.55 6.60 9.23
CA MET A 314 -1.42 5.38 10.03
C MET A 314 -1.86 4.16 9.21
N VAL A 315 -1.03 3.12 9.20
CA VAL A 315 -1.23 1.95 8.34
C VAL A 315 -0.52 0.72 8.91
N ALA A 316 -0.91 -0.46 8.45
CA ALA A 316 -0.16 -1.69 8.68
C ALA A 316 1.22 -1.63 8.00
N GLU A 317 2.21 -2.26 8.63
CA GLU A 317 3.52 -2.44 8.03
C GLU A 317 3.45 -3.35 6.78
N PRO A 318 4.42 -3.28 5.83
CA PRO A 318 5.68 -2.53 5.88
C PRO A 318 5.60 -1.10 5.32
N ILE A 319 4.39 -0.59 5.08
CA ILE A 319 4.19 0.64 4.31
C ILE A 319 4.81 1.86 5.01
N GLY A 320 4.67 1.97 6.34
CA GLY A 320 5.22 3.09 7.09
C GLY A 320 6.74 3.02 7.23
N THR A 321 7.31 1.87 7.59
CA THR A 321 8.76 1.70 7.65
C THR A 321 9.41 1.93 6.28
N LYS A 322 8.77 1.48 5.20
CA LYS A 322 9.21 1.78 3.83
C LYS A 322 9.17 3.28 3.52
N ALA A 323 8.11 4.01 3.91
CA ALA A 323 8.04 5.45 3.71
C ALA A 323 9.14 6.20 4.47
N ILE A 324 9.50 5.73 5.67
CA ILE A 324 10.62 6.25 6.46
C ILE A 324 11.95 5.96 5.75
N ALA A 325 12.16 4.73 5.29
CA ALA A 325 13.36 4.31 4.56
C ALA A 325 13.56 5.10 3.26
N ALA A 326 12.47 5.44 2.57
CA ALA A 326 12.47 6.31 1.40
C ALA A 326 12.69 7.80 1.72
N GLY A 327 12.77 8.18 2.99
CA GLY A 327 12.97 9.54 3.46
C GLY A 327 11.74 10.45 3.33
N LEU A 328 10.55 9.87 3.13
CA LEU A 328 9.29 10.60 2.94
C LEU A 328 8.63 11.01 4.27
N ALA A 329 8.91 10.25 5.33
CA ALA A 329 8.24 10.39 6.62
C ALA A 329 9.21 10.12 7.78
N ASP A 330 8.84 10.58 8.97
CA ASP A 330 9.42 10.16 10.24
C ASP A 330 8.39 9.33 11.03
N GLU A 331 8.86 8.41 11.86
CA GLU A 331 7.98 7.65 12.76
C GLU A 331 7.28 8.58 13.75
N LEU A 332 5.98 8.38 13.93
CA LEU A 332 5.19 9.05 14.97
C LEU A 332 5.01 8.13 16.18
N PHE A 333 4.50 6.91 15.98
CA PHE A 333 4.48 5.82 16.98
C PHE A 333 4.10 4.49 16.34
N LEU A 334 4.44 3.38 17.00
CA LEU A 334 3.91 2.04 16.70
C LEU A 334 2.63 1.79 17.49
N SER A 335 1.67 1.10 16.87
CA SER A 335 0.35 0.87 17.46
C SER A 335 0.40 0.14 18.81
N GLY A 336 1.36 -0.77 18.96
CA GLY A 336 1.61 -1.51 20.19
C GLY A 336 2.06 -0.65 21.38
N GLU A 337 2.57 0.57 21.13
CA GLU A 337 2.93 1.51 22.20
C GLU A 337 1.71 2.15 22.88
N LEU A 338 0.59 2.27 22.16
CA LEU A 338 -0.68 2.81 22.69
C LEU A 338 -1.63 1.70 23.14
N TRP A 339 -1.75 0.63 22.36
CA TRP A 339 -2.57 -0.52 22.71
C TRP A 339 -1.78 -1.81 22.50
N GLU A 340 -1.12 -2.29 23.55
CA GLU A 340 -0.31 -3.50 23.45
C GLU A 340 -1.17 -4.73 23.16
N ASN A 341 -0.71 -5.60 22.25
CA ASN A 341 -1.35 -6.86 21.86
C ASN A 341 -2.78 -6.67 21.31
N HIS A 342 -3.08 -5.50 20.73
CA HIS A 342 -4.39 -5.23 20.15
C HIS A 342 -4.65 -6.11 18.91
N PRO A 343 -5.89 -6.60 18.70
CA PRO A 343 -6.27 -7.19 17.42
C PRO A 343 -6.37 -6.10 16.35
N CYS A 344 -6.14 -6.45 15.08
CA CYS A 344 -6.36 -5.54 13.94
C CYS A 344 -6.97 -6.28 12.76
N CYS A 345 -6.20 -7.11 12.05
CA CYS A 345 -6.75 -8.00 11.02
C CYS A 345 -7.13 -9.36 11.63
N VAL A 346 -8.18 -9.95 11.06
CA VAL A 346 -8.74 -11.25 11.42
C VAL A 346 -8.86 -12.12 10.19
N VAL A 347 -9.00 -13.42 10.41
CA VAL A 347 -9.43 -14.37 9.40
C VAL A 347 -10.94 -14.54 9.55
N ALA A 348 -11.68 -13.92 8.65
CA ALA A 348 -13.12 -14.11 8.53
C ALA A 348 -13.41 -15.17 7.47
N MET A 349 -14.31 -16.11 7.76
CA MET A 349 -14.68 -17.20 6.87
C MET A 349 -16.20 -17.30 6.80
N ARG A 350 -16.71 -17.59 5.60
CA ARG A 350 -18.15 -17.70 5.39
C ARG A 350 -18.72 -19.01 5.94
N ASP A 351 -19.99 -18.96 6.35
CA ASP A 351 -20.69 -20.08 6.98
C ASP A 351 -20.75 -21.32 6.07
N GLU A 352 -20.82 -21.13 4.75
CA GLU A 352 -20.86 -22.25 3.81
C GLU A 352 -19.65 -23.17 3.95
N ILE A 353 -18.46 -22.62 4.26
CA ILE A 353 -17.27 -23.43 4.52
C ILE A 353 -17.27 -24.00 5.94
N LEU A 354 -17.63 -23.18 6.92
CA LEU A 354 -17.60 -23.59 8.34
C LEU A 354 -18.55 -24.74 8.63
N GLU A 355 -19.71 -24.77 7.97
CA GLU A 355 -20.74 -25.78 8.16
C GLU A 355 -20.53 -27.01 7.25
N GLN A 356 -20.17 -26.80 5.97
CA GLN A 356 -20.09 -27.90 5.00
C GLN A 356 -18.71 -28.55 4.91
N HIS A 357 -17.65 -27.81 5.29
CA HIS A 357 -16.25 -28.23 5.22
C HIS A 357 -15.44 -27.88 6.48
N PRO A 358 -15.93 -28.21 7.70
CA PRO A 358 -15.25 -27.85 8.95
C PRO A 358 -13.83 -28.42 9.06
N GLU A 359 -13.54 -29.55 8.40
CA GLU A 359 -12.20 -30.13 8.32
C GLU A 359 -11.21 -29.26 7.54
N ALA A 360 -11.67 -28.58 6.48
CA ALA A 360 -10.85 -27.65 5.71
C ALA A 360 -10.59 -26.37 6.51
N ALA A 361 -11.61 -25.85 7.21
CA ALA A 361 -11.46 -24.72 8.11
C ALA A 361 -10.46 -25.01 9.23
N GLN A 362 -10.58 -26.17 9.89
CA GLN A 362 -9.66 -26.59 10.95
C GLN A 362 -8.22 -26.76 10.43
N GLU A 363 -8.06 -27.35 9.24
CA GLU A 363 -6.76 -27.55 8.61
C GLU A 363 -6.09 -26.21 8.28
N LEU A 364 -6.82 -25.27 7.67
CA LEU A 364 -6.31 -23.93 7.38
C LEU A 364 -5.89 -23.21 8.67
N VAL A 365 -6.75 -23.19 9.69
CA VAL A 365 -6.44 -22.53 10.98
C VAL A 365 -5.21 -23.13 11.63
N GLY A 366 -5.06 -24.47 11.62
CA GLY A 366 -3.86 -25.13 12.10
C GLY A 366 -2.59 -24.73 11.34
N MET A 367 -2.67 -24.64 10.01
CA MET A 367 -1.56 -24.18 9.17
C MET A 367 -1.18 -22.73 9.44
N LEU A 368 -2.16 -21.84 9.63
CA LEU A 368 -1.94 -20.43 9.92
C LEU A 368 -1.28 -20.22 11.30
N VAL A 369 -1.74 -20.95 12.33
CA VAL A 369 -1.11 -20.91 13.66
C VAL A 369 0.34 -21.42 13.61
N HIS A 370 0.61 -22.48 12.84
CA HIS A 370 1.97 -22.97 12.63
C HIS A 370 2.85 -21.94 11.90
N ALA A 371 2.31 -21.31 10.83
CA ALA A 371 2.99 -20.25 10.09
C ALA A 371 3.29 -19.05 10.99
N GLY A 372 2.36 -18.66 11.86
CA GLY A 372 2.56 -17.57 12.82
C GLY A 372 3.73 -17.81 13.78
N LYS A 373 3.89 -19.05 14.26
CA LYS A 373 5.07 -19.45 15.05
C LYS A 373 6.35 -19.49 14.22
N TYR A 374 6.27 -19.98 12.98
CA TYR A 374 7.41 -19.99 12.07
C TYR A 374 7.97 -18.58 11.87
N ILE A 375 7.11 -17.58 11.67
CA ILE A 375 7.50 -16.17 11.50
C ILE A 375 8.25 -15.65 12.74
N SER A 376 7.69 -15.88 13.93
CA SER A 376 8.28 -15.43 15.20
C SER A 376 9.67 -16.05 15.47
N VAL A 377 9.87 -17.32 15.10
CA VAL A 377 11.15 -18.02 15.30
C VAL A 377 12.15 -17.76 14.17
N ASN A 378 11.69 -17.47 12.94
CA ASN A 378 12.52 -17.36 11.74
C ASN A 378 12.24 -16.05 10.96
N PRO A 379 12.38 -14.87 11.58
CA PRO A 379 12.01 -13.60 10.96
C PRO A 379 12.78 -13.32 9.66
N ASP A 380 14.02 -13.79 9.55
CA ASP A 380 14.85 -13.61 8.35
C ASP A 380 14.30 -14.35 7.12
N ASN A 381 13.89 -15.61 7.29
CA ASN A 381 13.30 -16.40 6.21
C ASN A 381 11.87 -15.93 5.92
N ALA A 382 11.12 -15.57 6.96
CA ALA A 382 9.79 -15.00 6.81
C ALA A 382 9.80 -13.66 6.05
N ALA A 383 10.82 -12.83 6.26
CA ALA A 383 11.01 -11.59 5.51
C ALA A 383 11.22 -11.86 4.01
N GLU A 384 11.96 -12.92 3.67
CA GLU A 384 12.20 -13.32 2.28
C GLU A 384 10.92 -13.78 1.60
N ILE A 385 10.17 -14.69 2.25
CA ILE A 385 8.83 -15.10 1.81
C ILE A 385 7.89 -13.89 1.68
N GLY A 386 7.99 -12.95 2.61
CA GLY A 386 7.17 -11.75 2.63
C GLY A 386 7.43 -10.82 1.45
N VAL A 387 8.68 -10.69 0.96
CA VAL A 387 8.95 -9.92 -0.26
C VAL A 387 8.21 -10.55 -1.44
N ASP A 388 8.38 -11.85 -1.65
CA ASP A 388 7.76 -12.57 -2.77
C ASP A 388 6.23 -12.56 -2.70
N PHE A 389 5.65 -12.67 -1.50
CA PHE A 389 4.21 -12.73 -1.31
C PHE A 389 3.53 -11.36 -1.37
N LEU A 390 4.16 -10.33 -0.79
CA LEU A 390 3.58 -8.99 -0.67
C LEU A 390 3.92 -8.09 -1.85
N ASP A 391 4.97 -8.38 -2.60
CA ASP A 391 5.36 -7.63 -3.80
C ASP A 391 5.80 -8.55 -4.96
N PRO A 392 4.96 -9.49 -5.42
CA PRO A 392 5.35 -10.50 -6.39
C PRO A 392 5.79 -9.93 -7.75
N GLN A 393 5.35 -8.71 -8.09
CA GLN A 393 5.74 -8.01 -9.32
C GLN A 393 6.87 -6.99 -9.10
N GLY A 394 7.37 -6.83 -7.87
CA GLY A 394 8.40 -5.83 -7.54
C GLY A 394 7.95 -4.37 -7.68
N THR A 395 6.64 -4.14 -7.79
CA THR A 395 6.04 -2.81 -8.00
C THR A 395 6.09 -1.92 -6.76
N LEU A 396 6.08 -2.51 -5.57
CA LEU A 396 6.33 -1.76 -4.35
C LEU A 396 7.84 -1.48 -4.20
N GLY A 397 8.73 -2.30 -4.75
CA GLY A 397 10.15 -2.22 -4.46
C GLY A 397 10.46 -2.61 -3.02
N LEU A 398 9.71 -3.57 -2.47
CA LEU A 398 9.86 -3.99 -1.08
C LEU A 398 11.18 -4.75 -0.88
N LYS A 399 11.99 -4.30 0.08
CA LYS A 399 13.29 -4.94 0.40
C LYS A 399 13.19 -5.87 1.61
N LYS A 400 13.97 -6.95 1.59
CA LYS A 400 14.09 -7.90 2.72
C LYS A 400 14.49 -7.21 4.02
N ALA A 401 15.38 -6.21 3.97
CA ALA A 401 15.82 -5.47 5.15
C ALA A 401 14.66 -4.73 5.86
N ILE A 402 13.72 -4.16 5.09
CA ILE A 402 12.51 -3.53 5.64
C ILE A 402 11.67 -4.57 6.39
N LEU A 403 11.35 -5.69 5.74
CA LEU A 403 10.52 -6.72 6.37
C LEU A 403 11.21 -7.35 7.58
N LYS A 404 12.51 -7.59 7.52
CA LYS A 404 13.28 -8.07 8.65
C LYS A 404 13.22 -7.11 9.84
N ASN A 405 13.32 -5.80 9.59
CA ASN A 405 13.18 -4.79 10.63
C ASN A 405 11.77 -4.81 11.24
N VAL A 406 10.73 -4.82 10.41
CA VAL A 406 9.32 -4.87 10.85
C VAL A 406 9.04 -6.11 11.71
N LEU A 407 9.51 -7.29 11.28
CA LEU A 407 9.27 -8.56 11.97
C LEU A 407 10.11 -8.73 13.25
N ALA A 408 11.21 -7.98 13.39
CA ALA A 408 12.08 -8.03 14.56
C ALA A 408 11.73 -6.96 15.61
N ASP A 409 10.84 -6.02 15.30
CA ASP A 409 10.44 -4.95 16.22
C ASP A 409 9.64 -5.53 17.40
N PRO A 410 10.07 -5.37 18.67
CA PRO A 410 9.37 -5.92 19.83
C PRO A 410 7.92 -5.42 19.99
N MET A 411 7.66 -4.19 19.56
CA MET A 411 6.32 -3.58 19.58
C MET A 411 5.59 -3.72 18.23
N GLY A 412 6.26 -4.28 17.23
CA GLY A 412 5.74 -4.56 15.91
C GLY A 412 4.74 -5.73 15.86
N VAL A 413 4.57 -6.28 14.67
CA VAL A 413 3.58 -7.33 14.39
C VAL A 413 3.89 -8.61 15.17
N LYS A 414 2.89 -9.17 15.86
CA LYS A 414 2.99 -10.43 16.59
C LYS A 414 2.09 -11.47 15.94
N THR A 415 2.67 -12.61 15.56
CA THR A 415 1.97 -13.69 14.85
C THR A 415 1.93 -15.01 15.63
N ASP A 416 2.52 -15.07 16.82
CA ASP A 416 2.63 -16.29 17.62
C ASP A 416 1.47 -16.51 18.61
N ASP A 417 0.56 -15.54 18.72
CA ASP A 417 -0.65 -15.57 19.52
C ASP A 417 -1.84 -15.02 18.72
N LEU A 418 -2.58 -15.95 18.12
CA LEU A 418 -3.64 -15.66 17.14
C LEU A 418 -5.05 -15.95 17.68
N LEU A 419 -5.20 -16.25 18.98
CA LEU A 419 -6.51 -16.54 19.56
C LEU A 419 -7.29 -15.23 19.75
N PRO A 420 -8.49 -15.07 19.16
CA PRO A 420 -9.34 -13.91 19.39
C PRO A 420 -9.84 -13.86 20.85
N LEU A 421 -9.88 -12.67 21.44
CA LEU A 421 -10.45 -12.42 22.78
C LEU A 421 -11.65 -11.50 22.66
N ALA A 422 -12.83 -11.96 23.08
CA ALA A 422 -14.09 -11.21 22.97
C ALA A 422 -14.00 -9.79 23.60
N ASP A 423 -13.34 -9.66 24.75
CA ASP A 423 -13.13 -8.37 25.43
C ASP A 423 -12.43 -7.33 24.56
N ASP A 424 -11.61 -7.73 23.59
CA ASP A 424 -10.92 -6.78 22.70
C ASP A 424 -11.87 -6.28 21.60
N PHE A 425 -12.74 -7.13 21.07
CA PHE A 425 -13.78 -6.73 20.12
C PHE A 425 -14.87 -5.87 20.77
N VAL A 426 -15.17 -6.11 22.05
CA VAL A 426 -16.04 -5.22 22.85
C VAL A 426 -15.42 -3.83 22.95
N LYS A 427 -14.12 -3.72 23.31
CA LYS A 427 -13.41 -2.42 23.33
C LYS A 427 -13.44 -1.70 21.98
N ILE A 428 -13.24 -2.44 20.88
CA ILE A 428 -13.33 -1.89 19.52
C ILE A 428 -14.72 -1.30 19.29
N GLN A 429 -15.78 -2.09 19.53
CA GLN A 429 -17.15 -1.65 19.27
C GLN A 429 -17.52 -0.46 20.14
N ASP A 430 -17.15 -0.48 21.42
CA ASP A 430 -17.53 0.57 22.38
C ASP A 430 -16.89 1.90 21.96
N TYR A 431 -15.60 1.89 21.60
CA TYR A 431 -14.96 3.11 21.13
C TYR A 431 -15.55 3.60 19.81
N MET A 432 -15.72 2.73 18.82
CA MET A 432 -16.24 3.14 17.51
C MET A 432 -17.66 3.68 17.59
N VAL A 433 -18.56 2.97 18.28
CA VAL A 433 -19.98 3.36 18.36
C VAL A 433 -20.16 4.55 19.28
N GLU A 434 -19.58 4.55 20.49
CA GLU A 434 -19.88 5.57 21.50
C GLU A 434 -19.05 6.84 21.34
N ARG A 435 -17.79 6.72 20.88
CA ARG A 435 -16.88 7.88 20.77
C ARG A 435 -16.80 8.44 19.37
N MET A 436 -16.86 7.58 18.35
CA MET A 436 -16.70 8.00 16.94
C MET A 436 -18.02 8.06 16.18
N GLY A 437 -19.10 7.45 16.70
CA GLY A 437 -20.38 7.35 16.00
C GLY A 437 -20.32 6.48 14.73
N LEU A 438 -19.43 5.48 14.69
CA LEU A 438 -19.18 4.59 13.55
C LEU A 438 -19.54 3.15 13.88
N GLY A 439 -20.01 2.40 12.87
CA GLY A 439 -20.36 1.00 13.00
C GLY A 439 -21.68 0.75 13.77
N SER A 440 -21.97 -0.52 14.04
CA SER A 440 -23.16 -0.97 14.74
C SER A 440 -22.80 -1.93 15.88
N ARG A 441 -23.61 -1.95 16.95
CA ARG A 441 -23.44 -2.92 18.04
C ARG A 441 -23.86 -4.31 17.58
N ILE A 442 -23.06 -5.31 17.95
CA ILE A 442 -23.31 -6.73 17.66
C ILE A 442 -23.07 -7.58 18.90
N ASP A 443 -23.61 -8.80 18.87
CA ASP A 443 -23.20 -9.84 19.82
C ASP A 443 -21.86 -10.43 19.37
N VAL A 444 -20.77 -9.98 20.00
CA VAL A 444 -19.41 -10.43 19.70
C VAL A 444 -19.27 -11.94 19.84
N ASN A 445 -19.95 -12.57 20.80
CA ASN A 445 -19.83 -14.02 21.00
C ASN A 445 -20.48 -14.82 19.86
N ARG A 446 -21.45 -14.23 19.15
CA ARG A 446 -22.03 -14.83 17.95
C ARG A 446 -21.18 -14.63 16.72
N LEU A 447 -20.34 -13.59 16.66
CA LEU A 447 -19.41 -13.38 15.56
C LEU A 447 -18.18 -14.29 15.64
N LEU A 448 -17.71 -14.58 16.86
CA LEU A 448 -16.49 -15.37 17.08
C LEU A 448 -16.81 -16.87 17.07
N ASP A 449 -16.36 -17.61 16.05
CA ASP A 449 -16.35 -19.07 16.07
C ASP A 449 -14.98 -19.60 16.50
N LEU A 450 -14.81 -19.76 17.81
CA LEU A 450 -13.53 -20.09 18.44
C LEU A 450 -13.16 -21.57 18.37
N ARG A 451 -14.06 -22.45 17.91
CA ARG A 451 -13.86 -23.92 17.92
C ARG A 451 -12.57 -24.34 17.21
N PHE A 452 -12.23 -23.65 16.12
CA PHE A 452 -11.04 -23.92 15.32
C PHE A 452 -9.77 -23.33 15.94
N ALA A 453 -9.84 -22.06 16.38
CA ALA A 453 -8.72 -21.34 16.97
C ALA A 453 -8.27 -21.93 18.30
N GLU A 454 -9.20 -22.21 19.22
CA GLU A 454 -8.89 -22.77 20.53
C GLU A 454 -8.11 -24.09 20.38
N LYS A 455 -8.60 -24.98 19.51
CA LYS A 455 -7.94 -26.25 19.24
C LYS A 455 -6.54 -26.06 18.65
N ALA A 456 -6.40 -25.22 17.63
CA ALA A 456 -5.11 -25.01 16.97
C ALA A 456 -4.08 -24.32 17.88
N CYS A 457 -4.48 -23.26 18.59
CA CYS A 457 -3.61 -22.52 19.51
C CYS A 457 -3.19 -23.38 20.72
N LEU A 458 -4.12 -24.16 21.28
CA LEU A 458 -3.83 -25.11 22.37
C LEU A 458 -2.82 -26.17 21.93
N GLN A 459 -3.04 -26.80 20.76
CA GLN A 459 -2.13 -27.81 20.21
C GLN A 459 -0.74 -27.24 19.91
N ALA A 460 -0.67 -25.98 19.53
CA ALA A 460 0.61 -25.32 19.30
C ALA A 460 1.34 -25.02 20.61
N GLY A 461 0.68 -24.99 21.77
CA GLY A 461 1.27 -24.63 23.07
C GLY A 461 1.55 -23.13 23.20
N GLY A 462 0.76 -22.28 22.52
CA GLY A 462 0.85 -20.82 22.65
C GLY A 462 0.19 -20.32 23.94
N VAL A 463 0.69 -19.20 24.48
CA VAL A 463 0.05 -18.50 25.60
C VAL A 463 -0.75 -17.33 25.03
N SER A 464 -2.05 -17.27 25.35
CA SER A 464 -2.89 -16.13 25.01
C SER A 464 -2.49 -14.92 25.87
N ARG A 465 -2.14 -13.82 25.21
CA ARG A 465 -1.76 -12.55 25.84
C ARG A 465 -2.93 -11.59 25.79
N ARG A 466 -3.29 -11.02 26.93
CA ARG A 466 -4.30 -9.96 27.01
C ARG A 466 -3.79 -8.68 26.38
N SER A 467 -4.70 -7.93 25.76
CA SER A 467 -4.39 -6.58 25.30
C SER A 467 -4.36 -5.59 26.46
N VAL A 468 -3.52 -4.56 26.35
CA VAL A 468 -3.39 -3.49 27.34
C VAL A 468 -3.49 -2.15 26.62
N LEU A 469 -4.60 -1.45 26.82
CA LEU A 469 -4.77 -0.09 26.31
C LEU A 469 -4.21 0.90 27.33
N HIS A 470 -3.22 1.69 26.92
CA HIS A 470 -2.65 2.74 27.74
C HIS A 470 -3.53 4.00 27.73
N ASP A 471 -3.37 4.88 28.72
CA ASP A 471 -4.07 6.17 28.71
C ASP A 471 -3.62 6.99 27.51
N ALA A 472 -4.56 7.33 26.63
CA ALA A 472 -4.28 7.98 25.36
C ALA A 472 -3.75 9.41 25.54
N THR A 473 -4.17 10.11 26.59
CA THR A 473 -3.77 11.50 26.86
C THR A 473 -2.32 11.51 27.35
N ASP A 474 -2.01 10.71 28.36
CA ASP A 474 -0.66 10.56 28.89
C ASP A 474 0.31 10.05 27.81
N PHE A 475 -0.12 9.05 27.01
CA PHE A 475 0.66 8.54 25.89
C PHE A 475 0.97 9.63 24.87
N ALA A 476 -0.05 10.37 24.40
CA ALA A 476 0.12 11.35 23.35
C ALA A 476 1.04 12.50 23.78
N HIS A 477 0.86 13.02 25.01
CA HIS A 477 1.71 14.07 25.56
C HIS A 477 3.16 13.60 25.74
N LYS A 478 3.37 12.40 26.29
CA LYS A 478 4.72 11.83 26.45
C LYS A 478 5.39 11.63 25.08
N LYS A 479 4.67 11.05 24.11
CA LYS A 479 5.24 10.77 22.78
C LYS A 479 5.63 12.06 22.04
N VAL A 480 4.80 13.10 22.12
CA VAL A 480 5.16 14.41 21.56
C VAL A 480 6.40 14.99 22.25
N ALA A 481 6.46 14.97 23.58
CA ALA A 481 7.63 15.46 24.31
C ALA A 481 8.91 14.69 23.95
N ASP A 482 8.82 13.36 23.83
CA ASP A 482 9.95 12.52 23.41
C ASP A 482 10.42 12.90 22.00
N LEU A 483 9.50 13.06 21.04
CA LEU A 483 9.83 13.42 19.66
C LEU A 483 10.37 14.86 19.50
N GLU A 484 9.98 15.79 20.37
CA GLU A 484 10.51 17.17 20.37
C GLU A 484 11.89 17.26 21.04
N ASN A 485 12.16 16.43 22.05
CA ASN A 485 13.44 16.38 22.75
C ASN A 485 14.49 15.51 22.03
N GLN A 486 14.07 14.60 21.16
CA GLN A 486 14.97 13.69 20.47
C GLN A 486 15.50 14.24 19.14
N ALA A 487 16.83 14.40 19.07
CA ALA A 487 17.61 14.35 17.83
C ALA A 487 17.80 12.89 17.31
N VAL A 488 16.92 11.96 17.70
CA VAL A 488 17.07 10.53 17.43
C VAL A 488 16.71 10.26 15.96
N ARG A 489 17.74 10.11 15.14
CA ARG A 489 17.61 9.55 13.79
C ARG A 489 17.23 8.07 13.94
N SER A 490 16.01 7.72 13.52
CA SER A 490 15.59 6.33 13.40
C SER A 490 16.52 5.58 12.44
N SER A 491 17.03 4.41 12.85
CA SER A 491 17.78 3.50 11.97
C SER A 491 16.94 3.03 10.77
N LYS A 492 15.60 3.14 10.86
CA LYS A 492 14.67 2.78 9.78
C LYS A 492 14.91 3.61 8.51
N ALA A 493 15.42 4.85 8.64
CA ALA A 493 15.70 5.74 7.51
C ALA A 493 16.78 5.21 6.55
N ASN A 494 17.63 4.28 7.00
CA ASN A 494 18.71 3.69 6.19
C ASN A 494 18.38 2.29 5.64
N LEU A 495 17.21 1.72 5.95
CA LEU A 495 16.87 0.35 5.54
C LEU A 495 16.80 0.18 4.02
N ASP A 496 16.42 1.22 3.27
CA ASP A 496 16.43 1.19 1.80
C ASP A 496 17.85 1.20 1.22
N ARG A 497 18.83 1.59 2.03
CA ARG A 497 20.25 1.63 1.69
C ARG A 497 20.99 0.39 2.22
N GLU A 498 20.34 -0.49 2.95
CA GLU A 498 20.93 -1.77 3.36
C GLU A 498 20.96 -2.75 2.18
N GLY A 499 22.06 -3.48 2.04
CA GLY A 499 22.19 -4.50 1.01
C GLY A 499 23.63 -4.88 0.68
N GLN A 500 23.77 -5.60 -0.43
CA GLN A 500 25.08 -5.98 -0.98
C GLN A 500 25.58 -4.92 -1.95
N TYR A 501 26.82 -4.49 -1.75
CA TYR A 501 27.46 -3.45 -2.54
C TYR A 501 28.71 -3.99 -3.24
N LEU A 502 28.82 -3.72 -4.54
CA LEU A 502 30.06 -3.88 -5.27
C LEU A 502 31.00 -2.73 -4.91
N ILE A 503 32.12 -3.05 -4.27
CA ILE A 503 33.10 -2.09 -3.81
C ILE A 503 34.16 -1.89 -4.90
N PHE A 504 34.44 -0.63 -5.22
CA PHE A 504 35.46 -0.24 -6.18
C PHE A 504 36.18 1.04 -5.72
N THR A 505 37.30 1.35 -6.37
CA THR A 505 38.11 2.52 -6.04
C THR A 505 38.19 3.48 -7.21
N LEU A 506 38.21 4.78 -6.89
CA LEU A 506 38.65 5.84 -7.78
C LEU A 506 39.71 6.65 -7.01
N MET A 507 40.92 6.73 -7.53
CA MET A 507 42.09 7.26 -6.84
C MET A 507 42.28 6.60 -5.45
N ASP A 508 42.25 7.38 -4.39
CA ASP A 508 42.40 6.99 -2.99
C ASP A 508 41.07 6.74 -2.27
N GLN A 509 39.95 6.91 -2.97
CA GLN A 509 38.62 6.80 -2.39
C GLN A 509 37.91 5.50 -2.78
N THR A 510 37.13 4.98 -1.84
CA THR A 510 36.35 3.76 -1.99
C THR A 510 34.87 4.09 -2.16
N TYR A 511 34.27 3.49 -3.18
CA TYR A 511 32.88 3.67 -3.57
C TYR A 511 32.13 2.34 -3.56
N GLY A 512 30.81 2.40 -3.38
CA GLY A 512 29.92 1.24 -3.43
C GLY A 512 28.75 1.44 -4.38
N LEU A 513 28.44 0.43 -5.19
CA LEU A 513 27.24 0.34 -6.03
C LEU A 513 26.37 -0.82 -5.57
N ASP A 514 25.06 -0.62 -5.48
CA ASP A 514 24.12 -1.70 -5.17
C ASP A 514 24.30 -2.83 -6.20
N VAL A 515 24.60 -4.05 -5.74
CA VAL A 515 24.85 -5.21 -6.59
C VAL A 515 23.68 -5.49 -7.53
N LEU A 516 22.45 -5.19 -7.12
CA LEU A 516 21.26 -5.38 -7.96
C LEU A 516 21.26 -4.50 -9.22
N THR A 517 22.06 -3.43 -9.26
CA THR A 517 22.23 -2.57 -10.43
C THR A 517 23.34 -3.03 -11.38
N VAL A 518 24.17 -3.98 -10.94
CA VAL A 518 25.35 -4.45 -11.67
C VAL A 518 25.00 -5.71 -12.47
N LYS A 519 25.17 -5.64 -13.80
CA LYS A 519 24.98 -6.77 -14.69
C LYS A 519 26.20 -7.68 -14.75
N GLU A 520 27.36 -7.09 -15.02
CA GLU A 520 28.64 -7.81 -15.09
C GLU A 520 29.81 -6.83 -15.01
N ILE A 521 31.00 -7.34 -14.65
CA ILE A 521 32.26 -6.58 -14.66
C ILE A 521 33.11 -7.15 -15.79
N VAL A 522 33.59 -6.29 -16.67
CA VAL A 522 34.47 -6.67 -17.78
C VAL A 522 35.80 -5.93 -17.70
N GLY A 523 36.87 -6.58 -18.14
CA GLY A 523 38.17 -5.90 -18.30
C GLY A 523 38.09 -4.81 -19.36
N MET A 524 39.11 -3.94 -19.40
CA MET A 524 39.20 -2.94 -20.46
C MET A 524 39.14 -3.59 -21.84
N MET A 525 38.32 -3.00 -22.70
CA MET A 525 38.13 -3.40 -24.09
C MET A 525 38.16 -2.15 -24.98
N PRO A 526 38.41 -2.30 -26.30
CA PRO A 526 38.50 -1.15 -27.19
C PRO A 526 37.21 -0.32 -27.16
N ILE A 527 37.32 0.94 -26.71
CA ILE A 527 36.23 1.90 -26.71
C ILE A 527 36.29 2.68 -28.03
N ARG A 528 35.21 2.66 -28.80
CA ARG A 528 35.08 3.48 -30.01
C ARG A 528 34.50 4.83 -29.64
N SER A 529 35.26 5.90 -29.87
CA SER A 529 34.82 7.26 -29.59
C SER A 529 33.57 7.62 -30.39
N VAL A 530 32.68 8.39 -29.75
CA VAL A 530 31.46 8.93 -30.37
C VAL A 530 31.65 10.46 -30.47
N PRO A 531 31.40 11.10 -31.63
CA PRO A 531 31.45 12.55 -31.75
C PRO A 531 30.33 13.25 -30.96
N GLU A 532 30.52 14.52 -30.61
CA GLU A 532 29.49 15.40 -30.05
C GLU A 532 28.87 14.96 -28.70
N VAL A 533 29.61 14.17 -27.90
CA VAL A 533 29.21 13.79 -26.53
C VAL A 533 30.00 14.57 -25.47
N SER A 534 29.51 14.59 -24.23
CA SER A 534 30.23 15.21 -23.12
C SER A 534 31.57 14.51 -22.86
N SER A 535 32.55 15.24 -22.32
CA SER A 535 33.92 14.76 -22.12
C SER A 535 34.03 13.54 -21.20
N GLU A 536 33.04 13.31 -20.34
CA GLU A 536 32.93 12.12 -19.49
C GLU A 536 32.55 10.85 -20.25
N VAL A 537 31.98 10.95 -21.46
CA VAL A 537 31.61 9.80 -22.29
C VAL A 537 32.81 9.41 -23.15
N LYS A 538 33.39 8.23 -22.87
CA LYS A 538 34.54 7.72 -23.65
C LYS A 538 34.14 7.17 -25.00
N GLY A 539 32.87 6.79 -25.16
CA GLY A 539 32.30 6.29 -26.41
C GLY A 539 31.48 5.03 -26.17
N VAL A 540 31.60 4.05 -27.06
CA VAL A 540 30.84 2.79 -26.99
C VAL A 540 31.76 1.57 -27.05
N VAL A 541 31.38 0.51 -26.34
CA VAL A 541 31.98 -0.82 -26.46
C VAL A 541 30.99 -1.79 -27.09
N ASN A 542 31.51 -2.82 -27.76
CA ASN A 542 30.71 -3.93 -28.22
C ASN A 542 30.86 -5.10 -27.24
N LEU A 543 29.81 -5.37 -26.47
CA LEU A 543 29.77 -6.49 -25.54
C LEU A 543 28.74 -7.51 -26.03
N ARG A 544 29.23 -8.67 -26.49
CA ARG A 544 28.41 -9.78 -27.01
C ARG A 544 27.40 -9.34 -28.09
N GLY A 545 27.83 -8.48 -29.02
CA GLY A 545 27.00 -7.96 -30.10
C GLY A 545 26.13 -6.77 -29.73
N LYS A 546 26.11 -6.34 -28.46
CA LYS A 546 25.38 -5.16 -27.99
C LYS A 546 26.32 -3.97 -27.90
N VAL A 547 25.88 -2.84 -28.44
CA VAL A 547 26.58 -1.55 -28.33
C VAL A 547 26.21 -0.91 -27.00
N ILE A 548 27.18 -0.75 -26.11
CA ILE A 548 26.99 -0.21 -24.77
C ILE A 548 27.77 1.10 -24.63
N PRO A 549 27.13 2.22 -24.29
CA PRO A 549 27.83 3.48 -23.99
C PRO A 549 28.69 3.33 -22.74
N VAL A 550 29.86 3.98 -22.74
CA VAL A 550 30.83 3.91 -21.64
C VAL A 550 31.18 5.31 -21.15
N VAL A 551 31.01 5.52 -19.84
CA VAL A 551 31.29 6.77 -19.14
C VAL A 551 32.48 6.56 -18.21
N ASP A 552 33.45 7.47 -18.23
CA ASP A 552 34.54 7.48 -17.25
C ASP A 552 34.09 8.17 -15.97
N LEU A 553 34.02 7.40 -14.87
CA LEU A 553 33.46 7.90 -13.63
C LEU A 553 34.37 8.94 -12.96
N ARG A 554 35.68 8.93 -13.23
CA ARG A 554 36.60 9.99 -12.77
C ARG A 554 36.21 11.31 -13.40
N LEU A 555 36.07 11.32 -14.73
CA LEU A 555 35.71 12.51 -15.48
C LEU A 555 34.33 13.04 -15.08
N LYS A 556 33.37 12.13 -14.87
CA LYS A 556 32.03 12.48 -14.38
C LYS A 556 32.04 13.12 -12.99
N PHE A 557 33.00 12.77 -12.14
CA PHE A 557 33.17 13.39 -10.81
C PHE A 557 34.11 14.60 -10.83
N GLY A 558 34.59 15.03 -12.00
CA GLY A 558 35.54 16.12 -12.13
C GLY A 558 36.95 15.78 -11.64
N LEU A 559 37.28 14.49 -11.51
CA LEU A 559 38.61 14.02 -11.11
C LEU A 559 39.57 14.01 -12.32
N PRO A 560 40.89 14.14 -12.10
CA PRO A 560 41.87 14.12 -13.17
C PRO A 560 41.84 12.81 -13.96
N GLU A 561 41.99 12.89 -15.28
CA GLU A 561 42.17 11.71 -16.13
C GLU A 561 43.52 11.03 -15.84
N LEU A 562 43.52 9.70 -15.71
CA LEU A 562 44.74 8.90 -15.61
C LEU A 562 44.76 7.82 -16.69
N PRO A 563 45.95 7.38 -17.15
CA PRO A 563 46.06 6.25 -18.06
C PRO A 563 45.45 4.98 -17.46
N TYR A 564 44.66 4.28 -18.26
CA TYR A 564 44.10 2.98 -17.87
C TYR A 564 45.19 1.93 -17.73
N HIS A 565 45.05 1.09 -16.70
CA HIS A 565 45.99 0.01 -16.41
C HIS A 565 45.28 -1.34 -16.37
N ASN A 566 46.03 -2.43 -16.16
CA ASN A 566 45.50 -3.79 -16.18
C ASN A 566 44.42 -4.10 -15.12
N ARG A 567 44.33 -3.31 -14.05
CA ARG A 567 43.24 -3.41 -13.05
C ARG A 567 42.01 -2.55 -13.34
N THR A 568 42.10 -1.65 -14.33
CA THR A 568 40.98 -0.81 -14.75
C THR A 568 39.94 -1.70 -15.40
N CYS A 569 38.66 -1.46 -15.09
CA CYS A 569 37.57 -2.29 -15.58
C CYS A 569 36.34 -1.45 -15.89
N ILE A 570 35.45 -2.03 -16.68
CA ILE A 570 34.16 -1.45 -17.02
C ILE A 570 33.10 -2.23 -16.25
N ILE A 571 32.38 -1.56 -15.36
CA ILE A 571 31.21 -2.13 -14.70
C ILE A 571 30.01 -1.88 -15.61
N ILE A 572 29.35 -2.94 -16.05
CA ILE A 572 28.12 -2.87 -16.85
C ILE A 572 26.94 -2.80 -15.89
N LEU A 573 26.19 -1.72 -15.98
CA LEU A 573 25.01 -1.43 -15.18
C LEU A 573 23.76 -1.60 -16.03
N ASP A 574 22.69 -2.08 -15.41
CA ASP A 574 21.34 -2.06 -15.97
C ASP A 574 20.59 -0.87 -15.36
N ILE A 575 20.32 0.16 -16.17
CA ILE A 575 19.63 1.39 -15.74
C ILE A 575 18.15 1.26 -16.08
N PRO A 576 17.25 1.07 -15.10
CA PRO A 576 15.81 1.01 -15.35
C PRO A 576 15.28 2.39 -15.78
N ARG A 577 14.48 2.40 -16.86
CA ARG A 577 13.63 3.52 -17.30
C ARG A 577 12.17 3.10 -17.23
N THR A 578 11.28 4.06 -17.43
CA THR A 578 9.81 3.88 -17.40
C THR A 578 9.31 2.75 -18.30
N ASP A 579 10.01 2.44 -19.40
CA ASP A 579 9.59 1.50 -20.44
C ASP A 579 10.63 0.44 -20.83
N ARG A 580 11.89 0.56 -20.39
CA ARG A 580 12.99 -0.35 -20.77
C ARG A 580 14.17 -0.30 -19.81
N ILE A 581 15.05 -1.28 -19.91
CA ILE A 581 16.36 -1.28 -19.22
C ILE A 581 17.44 -0.86 -20.22
N ILE A 582 18.21 0.17 -19.87
CA ILE A 582 19.31 0.66 -20.71
C ILE A 582 20.64 0.17 -20.11
N PRO A 583 21.43 -0.64 -20.84
CA PRO A 583 22.76 -1.02 -20.39
C PRO A 583 23.73 0.16 -20.52
N LEU A 584 24.55 0.39 -19.49
CA LEU A 584 25.55 1.46 -19.46
C LEU A 584 26.85 0.93 -18.83
N GLY A 585 27.99 1.21 -19.44
CA GLY A 585 29.30 0.91 -18.85
C GLY A 585 29.84 2.11 -18.08
N ILE A 586 30.41 1.87 -16.90
CA ILE A 586 31.22 2.86 -16.18
C ILE A 586 32.65 2.38 -16.04
N VAL A 587 33.63 3.23 -16.35
CA VAL A 587 35.04 2.93 -16.13
C VAL A 587 35.41 3.30 -14.71
N VAL A 588 36.07 2.37 -14.01
CA VAL A 588 36.58 2.55 -12.64
C VAL A 588 38.01 2.04 -12.53
N ASP A 589 38.78 2.55 -11.56
CA ASP A 589 40.20 2.21 -11.44
C ASP A 589 40.41 0.75 -11.06
N THR A 590 39.67 0.24 -10.06
CA THR A 590 39.74 -1.17 -9.66
C THR A 590 38.47 -1.58 -8.94
N VAL A 591 37.93 -2.76 -9.27
CA VAL A 591 36.89 -3.42 -8.47
C VAL A 591 37.54 -4.33 -7.44
N SER A 592 37.04 -4.29 -6.21
CA SER A 592 37.62 -5.01 -5.07
C SER A 592 36.85 -6.29 -4.74
N HIS A 593 35.66 -6.16 -4.15
CA HIS A 593 34.85 -7.30 -3.68
C HIS A 593 33.39 -6.87 -3.51
N VAL A 594 32.52 -7.83 -3.21
CA VAL A 594 31.15 -7.55 -2.76
C VAL A 594 31.13 -7.54 -1.24
N GLU A 595 30.58 -6.48 -0.66
CA GLU A 595 30.47 -6.27 0.79
C GLU A 595 28.99 -6.15 1.18
N ASN A 596 28.59 -6.77 2.29
CA ASN A 596 27.23 -6.61 2.84
C ASN A 596 27.24 -5.46 3.86
N ILE A 597 26.47 -4.40 3.58
CA ILE A 597 26.44 -3.17 4.37
C ILE A 597 25.08 -3.05 5.04
N LYS A 598 25.08 -2.99 6.38
CA LYS A 598 23.87 -2.86 7.22
C LYS A 598 23.43 -1.41 7.35
N ALA A 599 22.13 -1.17 7.55
CA ALA A 599 21.56 0.17 7.77
C ALA A 599 22.23 0.94 8.91
N THR A 600 22.68 0.23 9.97
CA THR A 600 23.38 0.82 11.13
C THR A 600 24.79 1.31 10.82
N GLN A 601 25.37 0.87 9.70
CA GLN A 601 26.69 1.31 9.23
C GLN A 601 26.60 2.52 8.31
N ILE A 602 25.39 2.95 7.94
CA ILE A 602 25.17 3.99 6.94
C ILE A 602 24.83 5.30 7.63
N GLU A 603 25.45 6.37 7.17
CA GLU A 603 25.17 7.74 7.58
C GLU A 603 24.88 8.61 6.36
N ASP A 604 24.19 9.73 6.56
CA ASP A 604 24.04 10.74 5.52
C ASP A 604 25.39 11.39 5.20
N ALA A 605 25.58 11.70 3.92
CA ALA A 605 26.74 12.39 3.42
C ALA A 605 26.81 13.84 3.98
N PRO A 606 27.94 14.29 4.56
CA PRO A 606 28.13 15.68 4.94
C PRO A 606 28.12 16.60 3.71
N ALA A 607 27.75 17.87 3.89
CA ALA A 607 27.52 18.82 2.80
C ALA A 607 28.79 19.22 1.99
N TYR A 608 29.96 18.65 2.23
CA TYR A 608 31.19 18.94 1.49
C TYR A 608 32.22 17.80 1.58
N GLY A 609 33.12 17.72 0.59
CA GLY A 609 34.41 17.01 0.72
C GLY A 609 34.45 15.50 0.41
N LEU A 610 33.51 14.98 -0.40
CA LEU A 610 33.34 13.52 -0.59
C LEU A 610 33.83 12.97 -1.93
N GLY A 611 34.59 13.73 -2.71
CA GLY A 611 35.16 13.28 -4.01
C GLY A 611 34.16 12.90 -5.12
N ALA A 612 32.86 12.94 -4.85
CA ALA A 612 31.76 12.91 -5.81
C ALA A 612 30.74 14.01 -5.49
N PRO A 613 30.03 14.55 -6.50
CA PRO A 613 28.90 15.45 -6.28
C PRO A 613 27.84 14.85 -5.36
N LEU A 614 27.36 15.63 -4.38
CA LEU A 614 26.40 15.18 -3.34
C LEU A 614 25.12 14.59 -3.91
N GLU A 615 24.67 15.09 -5.05
CA GLU A 615 23.50 14.61 -5.78
C GLU A 615 23.60 13.13 -6.20
N TYR A 616 24.82 12.59 -6.35
CA TYR A 616 25.05 11.20 -6.73
C TYR A 616 25.21 10.26 -5.53
N ILE A 617 25.33 10.80 -4.31
CA ILE A 617 25.64 10.02 -3.12
C ILE A 617 24.33 9.55 -2.46
N ALA A 618 24.24 8.23 -2.23
CA ALA A 618 23.19 7.60 -1.44
C ALA A 618 23.47 7.68 0.07
N GLY A 619 24.74 7.64 0.47
CA GLY A 619 25.17 7.73 1.88
C GLY A 619 26.65 7.38 2.06
N LEU A 620 27.11 7.37 3.30
CA LEU A 620 28.45 6.90 3.68
C LEU A 620 28.33 5.64 4.53
N ALA A 621 29.01 4.57 4.14
CA ALA A 621 29.12 3.36 4.94
C ALA A 621 30.43 3.36 5.76
N LYS A 622 30.31 3.22 7.07
CA LYS A 622 31.43 3.15 8.01
C LYS A 622 31.55 1.75 8.60
N ASP A 623 32.76 1.21 8.56
CA ASP A 623 33.13 -0.02 9.26
C ASP A 623 34.56 0.12 9.81
N GLY A 624 34.68 0.30 11.12
CA GLY A 624 35.90 0.77 11.77
C GLY A 624 36.37 2.12 11.20
N ASP A 625 37.65 2.19 10.82
CA ASP A 625 38.26 3.40 10.23
C ASP A 625 38.01 3.54 8.72
N LYS A 626 37.34 2.57 8.08
CA LYS A 626 37.14 2.56 6.64
C LYS A 626 35.79 3.19 6.26
N VAL A 627 35.84 4.21 5.40
CA VAL A 627 34.65 4.90 4.86
C VAL A 627 34.46 4.53 3.39
N ARG A 628 33.24 4.15 3.00
CA ARG A 628 32.85 3.95 1.59
C ARG A 628 31.75 4.93 1.22
N ILE A 629 31.85 5.52 0.04
CA ILE A 629 30.84 6.41 -0.53
C ILE A 629 29.85 5.57 -1.34
N LEU A 630 28.62 5.43 -0.85
CA LEU A 630 27.57 4.68 -1.54
C LEU A 630 26.96 5.56 -2.63
N LEU A 631 26.94 5.09 -3.86
CA LEU A 631 26.41 5.84 -5.01
C LEU A 631 24.97 5.44 -5.34
N ASN A 632 24.15 6.42 -5.73
CA ASN A 632 22.82 6.19 -6.28
C ASN A 632 22.89 6.22 -7.81
N VAL A 633 22.83 5.03 -8.43
CA VAL A 633 22.91 4.85 -9.89
C VAL A 633 21.82 5.61 -10.64
N HIS A 634 20.60 5.63 -10.10
CA HIS A 634 19.50 6.33 -10.74
C HIS A 634 19.76 7.85 -10.77
N ARG A 635 20.24 8.44 -9.68
CA ARG A 635 20.60 9.87 -9.66
C ARG A 635 21.78 10.17 -10.59
N LEU A 636 22.79 9.29 -10.58
CA LEU A 636 24.00 9.40 -11.41
C LEU A 636 23.70 9.49 -12.91
N PHE A 637 22.62 8.85 -13.38
CA PHE A 637 22.25 8.79 -14.80
C PHE A 637 20.80 9.20 -15.09
N SER A 638 20.23 10.07 -14.23
CA SER A 638 18.86 10.58 -14.35
C SER A 638 18.64 11.50 -15.57
N HIS A 639 19.71 12.11 -16.12
CA HIS A 639 19.69 12.94 -17.34
C HIS A 639 20.66 12.43 -18.42
N PRO A 640 20.31 11.33 -19.13
CA PRO A 640 21.17 10.71 -20.13
C PRO A 640 21.01 11.29 -21.54
N GLU A 641 20.27 12.38 -21.72
CA GLU A 641 20.17 13.07 -23.03
C GLU A 641 21.54 13.59 -23.52
N ALA A 642 22.54 13.69 -22.62
CA ALA A 642 23.93 13.97 -22.94
C ALA A 642 24.77 12.73 -23.37
N LEU A 643 24.22 11.51 -23.31
CA LEU A 643 24.93 10.26 -23.59
C LEU A 643 24.81 9.77 -25.04
N LEU A 644 23.94 10.38 -25.85
CA LEU A 644 23.73 10.04 -27.26
C LEU A 644 23.67 11.33 -28.10
N PRO A 645 24.21 11.35 -29.33
CA PRO A 645 24.11 12.52 -30.18
C PRO A 645 22.63 12.84 -30.49
N ASN A 646 22.30 14.13 -30.54
CA ASN A 646 21.00 14.62 -30.99
C ASN A 646 20.64 13.95 -32.32
N GLN A 647 19.60 13.11 -32.32
CA GLN A 647 18.93 12.78 -33.59
C GLN A 647 18.27 14.06 -34.06
N ARG A 648 18.94 14.79 -34.96
CA ARG A 648 18.34 15.93 -35.66
C ARG A 648 17.05 15.44 -36.30
N ASN A 649 15.95 16.15 -36.03
CA ASN A 649 14.71 16.06 -36.80
C ASN A 649 15.03 16.36 -38.27
N GLU A 650 15.24 15.33 -39.09
CA GLU A 650 15.07 15.45 -40.53
C GLU A 650 13.56 15.51 -40.80
N GLY A 651 13.01 16.73 -40.78
CA GLY A 651 11.58 16.90 -41.03
C GLY A 651 11.03 18.30 -40.82
N GLN A 652 11.84 19.35 -40.96
CA GLN A 652 11.33 20.73 -41.02
C GLN A 652 12.39 21.66 -41.61
N GLU A 653 12.64 21.55 -42.92
CA GLU A 653 13.05 22.66 -43.80
C GLU A 653 13.19 22.15 -45.24
N ALA A 654 12.10 22.22 -46.01
CA ALA A 654 12.10 22.51 -47.45
C ALA A 654 10.66 22.61 -47.96
N ALA A 655 10.27 23.85 -48.30
CA ALA A 655 9.15 24.28 -49.16
C ALA A 655 7.71 23.91 -48.77
#